data_AF-R9RBY4-F1
#
_entry.id   AF-R9RBY4-F1
#
_cell.length_a   1.000
_cell.length_b   1.000
_cell.length_c   1.000
_cell.angle_alpha   90.00
_cell.angle_beta   90.00
_cell.angle_gamma   90.00
#
_symmetry.space_group_name_H-M   'P 1'
#
loop_
_entity.id
_entity.type
_entity.pdbx_description
1 polymer ?
#
loop_
_entity_poly.entity_id
_entity_poly.type
_entity_poly.pdbx_seq_one_letter_code
_entity_poly.pdbx_strand_id
1 'polypeptide(L)'
;MELENKVPEQLDSIKNDNLKALEKLFPSVIKDGELDIDALKEEIGNFEEVKNERYDFTWAGKQEAKKKAQEDVMARTLKFIEKDSVNPDSTENLYIEGDNLEVLKLLRQNYRGAIKMIYIDPPYNTGNDFVYNDNFKISQKESDKKQGYIDENNQRLQKNSKDSNRFHANWLTMMYPRLKIARDLLSEDGVIFIHIDDNEMENIGKVCNDIFGEENFINIITIKTKIGGVSGSSEGKSLKDVTEFIWAFCKNKNEIFLNPVYNKIRLFERIQDYIDEGKSWKYTSIITKIGDKILLKRDEKNDMNFYGYNILETQSIFSYAKEHKISIEEVYNKFADKIFRTTNAQSSIRQKVIKETKNYKYPIFSCEYIPIKGKNLGQKIEILYKSGSTSEQRNMVMFLSDVVTKENGEYFYLDKITSLWDDIEYNNLTKEGNIEFQNGKKPVKLLQRLINLSTNNNDIVLDFFSGSASTAHAVMQLNAEDGGNRKFIMVQIDEKVKEDTEAYKFLNEINKPTNICEIGKERIRRVGEKIKKEIEEKNKNLKDEEELKKVPDIGFKVFRTADTNINWRKIRDISNSESLPFNEPDRLDFIENYNDKDIVYEVLLRQRDLPLSEKLETLDTIGNRTYLYASSYLICLETDITENLIKELADLNPLPIKFIFRDSAFKSDINLKESTFRYLKTLVEKNSGINKRTYTIEFI
;
A
#
# COMPACT_ATOMS: atom_id res chain seq x y z
N MET A 1 0.77 -63.85 12.17
CA MET A 1 0.28 -62.74 11.36
C MET A 1 -0.01 -61.59 12.31
N GLU A 2 0.30 -60.38 11.85
CA GLU A 2 -0.05 -59.08 12.44
C GLU A 2 0.83 -58.52 13.56
N LEU A 3 1.71 -57.65 13.07
CA LEU A 3 2.28 -56.43 13.66
C LEU A 3 1.42 -55.77 14.76
N GLU A 4 2.03 -55.56 15.93
CA GLU A 4 1.73 -54.40 16.76
C GLU A 4 2.96 -53.47 16.79
N ASN A 5 2.98 -52.54 15.84
CA ASN A 5 3.79 -51.33 15.93
C ASN A 5 3.12 -50.39 16.95
N LYS A 6 3.71 -50.25 18.14
CA LYS A 6 3.43 -49.08 19.00
C LYS A 6 4.19 -47.88 18.46
N VAL A 7 3.47 -46.93 17.86
CA VAL A 7 3.93 -45.57 17.59
C VAL A 7 3.63 -44.71 18.84
N PRO A 8 4.54 -43.85 19.31
CA PRO A 8 4.28 -42.95 20.44
C PRO A 8 3.21 -41.92 20.09
N GLU A 9 2.36 -41.56 21.06
CA GLU A 9 1.39 -40.45 20.95
C GLU A 9 2.08 -39.15 20.56
N GLN A 10 1.90 -38.72 19.30
CA GLN A 10 1.96 -37.31 18.91
C GLN A 10 0.52 -36.81 18.81
N LEU A 11 -0.02 -36.29 19.92
CA LEU A 11 -1.37 -35.71 19.97
C LEU A 11 -1.39 -34.16 19.99
N ASP A 12 -0.23 -33.51 19.82
CA ASP A 12 -0.07 -32.04 19.90
C ASP A 12 0.04 -31.30 18.55
N SER A 13 -0.04 -31.96 17.39
CA SER A 13 0.19 -31.27 16.10
C SER A 13 -1.08 -30.60 15.53
N ILE A 14 -2.22 -31.28 15.52
CA ILE A 14 -3.43 -30.79 14.82
C ILE A 14 -4.08 -29.61 15.58
N LYS A 15 -4.11 -29.67 16.92
CA LYS A 15 -4.69 -28.60 17.75
C LYS A 15 -3.88 -27.31 17.61
N ASN A 16 -2.56 -27.41 17.64
CA ASN A 16 -1.65 -26.27 17.45
C ASN A 16 -1.71 -25.71 16.03
N ASP A 17 -1.82 -26.57 15.02
CA ASP A 17 -1.92 -26.12 13.62
C ASP A 17 -3.25 -25.39 13.36
N ASN A 18 -4.36 -25.87 13.95
CA ASN A 18 -5.66 -25.20 13.89
C ASN A 18 -5.67 -23.88 14.65
N LEU A 19 -5.00 -23.81 15.82
CA LEU A 19 -4.86 -22.57 16.58
C LEU A 19 -4.02 -21.55 15.80
N LYS A 20 -2.91 -21.96 15.17
CA LYS A 20 -2.12 -21.10 14.28
C LYS A 20 -2.91 -20.63 13.05
N ALA A 21 -3.76 -21.48 12.49
CA ALA A 21 -4.63 -21.10 11.38
C ALA A 21 -5.68 -20.06 11.82
N LEU A 22 -6.27 -20.25 13.00
CA LEU A 22 -7.19 -19.29 13.61
C LEU A 22 -6.50 -17.98 13.96
N GLU A 23 -5.30 -18.01 14.53
CA GLU A 23 -4.46 -16.84 14.83
C GLU A 23 -4.15 -16.06 13.55
N LYS A 24 -3.77 -16.74 12.46
CA LYS A 24 -3.49 -16.11 11.17
C LYS A 24 -4.72 -15.41 10.60
N LEU A 25 -5.90 -16.02 10.71
CA LEU A 25 -7.15 -15.48 10.17
C LEU A 25 -7.73 -14.37 11.07
N PHE A 26 -7.79 -14.62 12.36
CA PHE A 26 -8.38 -13.80 13.41
C PHE A 26 -7.41 -13.65 14.60
N PRO A 27 -6.41 -12.75 14.53
CA PRO A 27 -5.42 -12.59 15.60
C PRO A 27 -6.04 -12.24 16.95
N SER A 28 -7.11 -11.44 16.95
CA SER A 28 -7.89 -11.02 18.13
C SER A 28 -8.50 -12.19 18.92
N VAL A 29 -8.58 -13.38 18.33
CA VAL A 29 -9.22 -14.57 18.89
C VAL A 29 -8.25 -15.42 19.72
N ILE A 30 -6.94 -15.23 19.54
CA ILE A 30 -5.93 -15.89 20.37
C ILE A 30 -5.39 -14.88 21.39
N LYS A 31 -5.55 -15.19 22.69
CA LYS A 31 -5.01 -14.39 23.79
C LYS A 31 -4.19 -15.31 24.69
N ASP A 32 -2.96 -14.90 25.02
CA ASP A 32 -2.01 -15.68 25.82
C ASP A 32 -1.76 -17.11 25.30
N GLY A 33 -1.86 -17.32 23.99
CA GLY A 33 -1.68 -18.63 23.35
C GLY A 33 -2.89 -19.57 23.46
N GLU A 34 -4.02 -19.12 24.01
CA GLU A 34 -5.26 -19.88 24.11
C GLU A 34 -6.38 -19.26 23.27
N LEU A 35 -7.28 -20.12 22.76
CA LEU A 35 -8.47 -19.69 22.03
C LEU A 35 -9.44 -18.97 22.98
N ASP A 36 -9.76 -17.72 22.67
CA ASP A 36 -10.88 -16.99 23.26
C ASP A 36 -12.13 -17.30 22.43
N ILE A 37 -12.93 -18.25 22.92
CA ILE A 37 -14.16 -18.72 22.25
C ILE A 37 -15.16 -17.57 22.10
N ASP A 38 -15.16 -16.61 23.02
CA ASP A 38 -16.09 -15.48 22.98
C ASP A 38 -15.61 -14.43 21.96
N ALA A 39 -14.30 -14.15 21.86
CA ALA A 39 -13.75 -13.37 20.76
C ALA A 39 -13.98 -14.05 19.39
N LEU A 40 -13.91 -15.39 19.32
CA LEU A 40 -14.24 -16.13 18.11
C LEU A 40 -15.72 -15.97 17.75
N LYS A 41 -16.62 -16.09 18.73
CA LYS A 41 -18.07 -15.83 18.57
C LYS A 41 -18.33 -14.41 18.07
N GLU A 42 -17.60 -13.41 18.57
CA GLU A 42 -17.70 -12.01 18.11
C GLU A 42 -17.24 -11.84 16.65
N GLU A 43 -16.13 -12.45 16.25
CA GLU A 43 -15.64 -12.39 14.85
C GLU A 43 -16.61 -13.08 13.88
N ILE A 44 -17.40 -14.05 14.35
CA ILE A 44 -18.48 -14.70 13.57
C ILE A 44 -19.87 -14.07 13.79
N GLY A 45 -19.99 -13.00 14.59
CA GLY A 45 -21.20 -12.17 14.72
C GLY A 45 -22.15 -12.47 15.89
N ASN A 46 -21.78 -13.32 16.85
CA ASN A 46 -22.55 -13.57 18.08
C ASN A 46 -21.94 -12.81 19.28
N PHE A 47 -22.72 -11.91 19.89
CA PHE A 47 -22.26 -11.06 21.00
C PHE A 47 -22.95 -11.48 22.32
N GLU A 48 -22.19 -11.93 23.32
CA GLU A 48 -22.65 -12.17 24.71
C GLU A 48 -21.77 -11.37 25.70
N GLU A 49 -22.31 -10.99 26.88
CA GLU A 49 -21.59 -10.22 27.91
C GLU A 49 -20.57 -11.07 28.71
N VAL A 50 -19.37 -10.52 28.87
CA VAL A 50 -18.13 -11.18 29.35
C VAL A 50 -18.15 -11.48 30.87
N LYS A 51 -17.57 -12.63 31.27
CA LYS A 51 -17.37 -13.04 32.68
C LYS A 51 -15.93 -13.35 33.15
N ASN A 52 -14.91 -13.37 32.28
CA ASN A 52 -13.53 -13.70 32.70
C ASN A 52 -12.50 -12.67 32.22
N GLU A 53 -11.56 -12.32 33.11
CA GLU A 53 -10.49 -11.33 32.89
C GLU A 53 -9.28 -11.97 32.16
N ARG A 54 -9.06 -11.58 30.91
CA ARG A 54 -7.78 -11.66 30.18
C ARG A 54 -7.35 -10.25 29.76
N TYR A 55 -6.07 -10.01 29.49
CA TYR A 55 -5.62 -8.69 29.01
C TYR A 55 -6.33 -8.34 27.69
N ASP A 56 -7.12 -7.26 27.69
CA ASP A 56 -7.85 -6.76 26.53
C ASP A 56 -7.78 -5.24 26.50
N PHE A 57 -7.42 -4.69 25.34
CA PHE A 57 -7.47 -3.25 25.10
C PHE A 57 -8.91 -2.83 24.82
N THR A 58 -9.62 -2.35 25.84
CA THR A 58 -11.02 -1.94 25.74
C THR A 58 -11.21 -0.43 25.80
N TRP A 59 -12.21 0.08 25.07
CA TRP A 59 -12.71 1.45 25.22
C TRP A 59 -14.23 1.50 25.03
N ALA A 60 -14.86 2.58 25.50
CA ALA A 60 -16.29 2.82 25.28
C ALA A 60 -16.57 3.01 23.78
N GLY A 61 -17.25 2.05 23.14
CA GLY A 61 -17.53 2.06 21.71
C GLY A 61 -16.83 0.96 20.90
N LYS A 62 -15.92 0.16 21.50
CA LYS A 62 -15.22 -0.95 20.81
C LYS A 62 -16.17 -1.93 20.10
N GLN A 63 -17.22 -2.36 20.79
CA GLN A 63 -18.20 -3.30 20.24
C GLN A 63 -19.00 -2.71 19.06
N GLU A 64 -19.40 -1.45 19.17
CA GLU A 64 -20.07 -0.74 18.06
C GLU A 64 -19.14 -0.59 16.86
N ALA A 65 -17.86 -0.27 17.10
CA ALA A 65 -16.84 -0.17 16.07
C ALA A 65 -16.61 -1.51 15.34
N LYS A 66 -16.54 -2.63 16.08
CA LYS A 66 -16.46 -3.98 15.49
C LYS A 66 -17.67 -4.28 14.61
N LYS A 67 -18.87 -4.02 15.13
CA LYS A 67 -20.11 -4.21 14.38
C LYS A 67 -20.12 -3.37 13.09
N LYS A 68 -19.74 -2.09 13.18
CA LYS A 68 -19.62 -1.20 12.01
C LYS A 68 -18.65 -1.75 10.95
N ALA A 69 -17.58 -2.45 11.32
CA ALA A 69 -16.65 -3.04 10.35
C ALA A 69 -17.27 -4.24 9.59
N GLN A 70 -18.12 -5.02 10.28
CA GLN A 70 -18.77 -6.21 9.74
C GLN A 70 -20.04 -5.88 8.94
N GLU A 71 -20.74 -4.78 9.27
CA GLU A 71 -21.94 -4.33 8.56
C GLU A 71 -21.66 -4.08 7.07
N ASP A 72 -22.41 -4.76 6.21
CA ASP A 72 -22.39 -4.51 4.77
C ASP A 72 -23.01 -3.15 4.43
N VAL A 73 -22.49 -2.52 3.37
CA VAL A 73 -23.07 -1.28 2.84
C VAL A 73 -24.28 -1.66 2.01
N MET A 74 -25.47 -1.45 2.58
CA MET A 74 -26.73 -1.68 1.86
C MET A 74 -27.11 -0.42 1.07
N ALA A 75 -27.53 -0.62 -0.17
CA ALA A 75 -28.11 0.42 -1.02
C ALA A 75 -27.22 1.64 -1.33
N ARG A 76 -25.89 1.46 -1.35
CA ARG A 76 -24.94 2.49 -1.80
C ARG A 76 -24.02 1.94 -2.88
N THR A 77 -23.49 2.84 -3.69
CA THR A 77 -22.64 2.54 -4.85
C THR A 77 -21.60 3.63 -5.08
N LEU A 78 -20.68 3.41 -6.03
CA LEU A 78 -19.79 4.43 -6.56
C LEU A 78 -20.27 4.89 -7.93
N LYS A 79 -20.68 6.15 -8.01
CA LYS A 79 -21.06 6.84 -9.25
C LYS A 79 -19.83 7.29 -10.00
N PHE A 80 -19.73 6.97 -11.29
CA PHE A 80 -18.61 7.42 -12.12
C PHE A 80 -18.81 8.87 -12.58
N ILE A 81 -17.77 9.70 -12.45
CA ILE A 81 -17.82 11.12 -12.80
C ILE A 81 -16.82 11.39 -13.94
N GLU A 82 -17.30 11.21 -15.16
CA GLU A 82 -16.50 11.38 -16.37
C GLU A 82 -15.92 12.79 -16.49
N LYS A 83 -16.72 13.83 -16.21
CA LYS A 83 -16.32 15.25 -16.31
C LYS A 83 -15.13 15.66 -15.42
N ASP A 84 -14.91 14.95 -14.31
CA ASP A 84 -13.84 15.27 -13.37
C ASP A 84 -12.63 14.34 -13.54
N SER A 85 -12.79 13.29 -14.35
CA SER A 85 -11.77 12.28 -14.67
C SER A 85 -10.79 12.79 -15.72
N VAL A 86 -9.58 12.22 -15.74
CA VAL A 86 -8.54 12.53 -16.71
C VAL A 86 -8.08 11.23 -17.36
N ASN A 87 -8.13 11.16 -18.70
CA ASN A 87 -7.79 9.96 -19.47
C ASN A 87 -8.47 8.67 -18.97
N PRO A 88 -9.81 8.66 -18.77
CA PRO A 88 -10.51 7.56 -18.12
C PRO A 88 -10.36 6.22 -18.86
N ASP A 89 -10.12 6.21 -20.17
CA ASP A 89 -10.01 4.96 -20.93
C ASP A 89 -8.65 4.27 -20.82
N SER A 90 -7.62 4.98 -20.37
CA SER A 90 -6.25 4.45 -20.28
C SER A 90 -5.67 4.44 -18.88
N THR A 91 -6.31 5.13 -17.93
CA THR A 91 -5.79 5.25 -16.57
C THR A 91 -6.16 4.08 -15.68
N GLU A 92 -5.21 3.71 -14.81
CA GLU A 92 -5.41 2.72 -13.76
C GLU A 92 -5.59 3.36 -12.36
N ASN A 93 -5.53 4.69 -12.29
CA ASN A 93 -5.61 5.42 -11.03
C ASN A 93 -7.04 5.83 -10.68
N LEU A 94 -7.35 5.88 -9.39
CA LEU A 94 -8.68 6.20 -8.88
C LEU A 94 -8.63 7.36 -7.88
N TYR A 95 -9.64 8.23 -7.95
CA TYR A 95 -9.96 9.23 -6.94
C TYR A 95 -11.42 9.09 -6.52
N ILE A 96 -11.68 8.78 -5.26
CA ILE A 96 -13.03 8.49 -4.75
C ILE A 96 -13.42 9.53 -3.71
N GLU A 97 -14.52 10.23 -3.95
CA GLU A 97 -15.07 11.22 -3.04
C GLU A 97 -16.17 10.59 -2.18
N GLY A 98 -16.03 10.67 -0.87
CA GLY A 98 -17.01 10.13 0.08
C GLY A 98 -16.42 9.83 1.44
N ASP A 99 -17.26 9.38 2.37
CA ASP A 99 -16.77 8.87 3.64
C ASP A 99 -15.89 7.63 3.40
N ASN A 100 -14.70 7.65 3.96
CA ASN A 100 -13.71 6.61 3.72
C ASN A 100 -14.12 5.25 4.29
N LEU A 101 -14.89 5.16 5.38
CA LEU A 101 -15.38 3.88 5.88
C LEU A 101 -16.37 3.27 4.87
N GLU A 102 -17.29 4.07 4.34
CA GLU A 102 -18.21 3.64 3.29
C GLU A 102 -17.47 3.14 2.05
N VAL A 103 -16.51 3.94 1.55
CA VAL A 103 -15.73 3.61 0.35
C VAL A 103 -14.90 2.34 0.56
N LEU A 104 -14.22 2.19 1.70
CA LEU A 104 -13.41 1.00 1.98
C LEU A 104 -14.26 -0.28 1.98
N LYS A 105 -15.49 -0.22 2.50
CA LYS A 105 -16.41 -1.37 2.44
C LYS A 105 -16.85 -1.71 1.02
N LEU A 106 -17.06 -0.71 0.16
CA LEU A 106 -17.36 -0.93 -1.26
C LEU A 106 -16.15 -1.54 -1.98
N LEU A 107 -14.94 -1.03 -1.72
CA LEU A 107 -13.70 -1.56 -2.29
C LEU A 107 -13.36 -2.97 -1.78
N ARG A 108 -13.82 -3.36 -0.59
CA ARG A 108 -13.61 -4.70 0.00
C ARG A 108 -14.05 -5.83 -0.92
N GLN A 109 -14.99 -5.59 -1.82
CA GLN A 109 -15.48 -6.62 -2.73
C GLN A 109 -14.49 -6.88 -3.88
N ASN A 110 -13.92 -5.84 -4.48
CA ASN A 110 -13.08 -5.93 -5.70
C ASN A 110 -11.57 -5.89 -5.43
N TYR A 111 -11.15 -5.33 -4.30
CA TYR A 111 -9.73 -5.07 -3.97
C TYR A 111 -9.24 -5.86 -2.75
N ARG A 112 -9.97 -6.90 -2.33
CA ARG A 112 -9.55 -7.76 -1.22
C ARG A 112 -8.21 -8.43 -1.56
N GLY A 113 -7.20 -8.26 -0.72
CA GLY A 113 -5.88 -8.84 -0.97
C GLY A 113 -5.08 -8.20 -2.11
N ALA A 114 -5.53 -7.08 -2.68
CA ALA A 114 -4.92 -6.49 -3.87
C ALA A 114 -3.97 -5.31 -3.57
N ILE A 115 -4.13 -4.65 -2.43
CA ILE A 115 -3.38 -3.44 -2.09
C ILE A 115 -2.01 -3.80 -1.54
N LYS A 116 -0.94 -3.24 -2.09
CA LYS A 116 0.42 -3.48 -1.60
C LYS A 116 0.78 -2.56 -0.45
N MET A 117 0.48 -1.29 -0.58
CA MET A 117 0.83 -0.27 0.39
C MET A 117 -0.39 0.57 0.73
N ILE A 118 -0.62 0.76 2.02
CA ILE A 118 -1.55 1.76 2.53
C ILE A 118 -0.73 2.84 3.25
N TYR A 119 -0.96 4.10 2.91
CA TYR A 119 -0.48 5.22 3.70
C TYR A 119 -1.68 6.04 4.15
N ILE A 120 -1.71 6.42 5.43
CA ILE A 120 -2.73 7.33 5.94
C ILE A 120 -2.14 8.39 6.85
N ASP A 121 -2.73 9.57 6.76
CA ASP A 121 -2.48 10.74 7.61
C ASP A 121 -3.80 11.14 8.30
N PRO A 122 -4.29 10.32 9.25
CA PRO A 122 -5.55 10.59 9.94
C PRO A 122 -5.47 11.88 10.77
N PRO A 123 -6.62 12.46 11.19
CA PRO A 123 -6.59 13.61 12.11
C PRO A 123 -5.90 13.23 13.42
N TYR A 124 -4.99 14.07 13.91
CA TYR A 124 -4.14 13.79 15.08
C TYR A 124 -4.86 13.95 16.44
N ASN A 125 -6.14 14.33 16.43
CA ASN A 125 -6.95 14.55 17.62
C ASN A 125 -6.33 15.61 18.57
N THR A 126 -5.92 16.78 18.06
CA THR A 126 -5.38 17.87 18.91
C THR A 126 -6.46 18.71 19.63
N GLY A 127 -7.75 18.35 19.51
CA GLY A 127 -8.89 19.04 20.13
C GLY A 127 -9.50 20.19 19.31
N ASN A 128 -8.85 20.62 18.23
CA ASN A 128 -9.39 21.59 17.28
C ASN A 128 -9.62 21.02 15.86
N ASP A 129 -9.22 19.78 15.62
CA ASP A 129 -8.98 19.28 14.26
C ASP A 129 -10.17 18.63 13.56
N PHE A 130 -11.22 18.20 14.28
CA PHE A 130 -12.29 17.43 13.62
C PHE A 130 -13.63 17.45 14.37
N VAL A 131 -14.72 17.38 13.61
CA VAL A 131 -16.10 17.27 14.09
C VAL A 131 -16.70 15.97 13.52
N TYR A 132 -17.26 15.13 14.40
CA TYR A 132 -17.82 13.84 14.02
C TYR A 132 -19.28 13.96 13.59
N ASN A 133 -19.57 13.64 12.33
CA ASN A 133 -20.93 13.52 11.81
C ASN A 133 -21.20 12.08 11.39
N ASP A 134 -21.68 11.26 12.33
CA ASP A 134 -22.24 9.94 12.02
C ASP A 134 -23.63 10.12 11.36
N ASN A 135 -23.64 10.34 10.05
CA ASN A 135 -24.88 10.37 9.25
C ASN A 135 -25.25 8.97 8.73
N PHE A 136 -25.37 7.99 9.62
CA PHE A 136 -26.12 6.78 9.29
C PHE A 136 -27.60 7.04 9.58
N LYS A 137 -28.40 7.19 8.52
CA LYS A 137 -29.87 7.28 8.60
C LYS A 137 -30.44 5.96 9.13
N ILE A 138 -30.42 5.77 10.45
CA ILE A 138 -31.20 4.77 11.18
C ILE A 138 -32.13 5.52 12.12
N SER A 139 -33.40 5.08 12.20
CA SER A 139 -34.56 5.78 12.77
C SER A 139 -34.28 6.60 14.04
N GLN A 140 -34.18 7.90 13.83
CA GLN A 140 -33.65 8.94 14.72
C GLN A 140 -34.59 9.37 15.86
N LYS A 141 -35.48 8.49 16.34
CA LYS A 141 -36.47 8.85 17.38
C LYS A 141 -36.25 8.18 18.74
N GLU A 142 -35.57 7.04 18.79
CA GLU A 142 -35.38 6.31 20.07
C GLU A 142 -34.01 6.54 20.72
N SER A 143 -32.97 6.82 19.92
CA SER A 143 -31.63 7.16 20.46
C SER A 143 -31.57 8.60 21.00
N ASP A 144 -32.30 9.51 20.35
CA ASP A 144 -32.22 10.96 20.57
C ASP A 144 -32.86 11.38 21.90
N LYS A 145 -33.79 10.58 22.43
CA LYS A 145 -34.45 10.85 23.72
C LYS A 145 -33.61 10.50 24.95
N LYS A 146 -32.52 9.73 24.81
CA LYS A 146 -31.72 9.27 25.97
C LYS A 146 -30.43 10.05 26.21
N GLN A 147 -30.03 10.98 25.34
CA GLN A 147 -28.71 11.60 25.44
C GLN A 147 -28.66 13.14 25.34
N GLY A 148 -29.79 13.84 25.24
CA GLY A 148 -29.82 15.30 25.42
C GLY A 148 -29.00 16.10 24.40
N TYR A 149 -29.10 15.76 23.11
CA TYR A 149 -28.27 16.34 22.04
C TYR A 149 -29.11 16.91 20.89
N ILE A 150 -29.76 18.06 21.08
CA ILE A 150 -30.33 18.87 19.98
C ILE A 150 -30.24 20.36 20.33
N ASP A 151 -29.70 21.18 19.43
CA ASP A 151 -29.90 22.64 19.40
C ASP A 151 -31.03 22.99 18.42
N GLU A 152 -31.58 24.21 18.49
CA GLU A 152 -32.81 24.71 17.84
C GLU A 152 -32.91 24.45 16.32
N ASN A 153 -31.80 24.12 15.65
CA ASN A 153 -31.70 23.83 14.22
C ASN A 153 -31.54 22.34 13.85
N ASN A 154 -31.73 21.39 14.78
CA ASN A 154 -31.72 19.94 14.51
C ASN A 154 -30.41 19.36 13.91
N GLN A 155 -29.28 20.07 14.06
CA GLN A 155 -27.96 19.58 13.62
C GLN A 155 -27.17 19.03 14.81
N ARG A 156 -26.65 17.81 14.67
CA ARG A 156 -25.68 17.22 15.61
C ARG A 156 -24.28 17.69 15.24
N LEU A 157 -23.69 18.57 16.04
CA LEU A 157 -22.28 18.97 15.92
C LEU A 157 -21.66 18.90 17.31
N GLN A 158 -20.98 17.80 17.65
CA GLN A 158 -20.14 17.77 18.85
C GLN A 158 -18.68 17.82 18.44
N LYS A 159 -18.06 18.97 18.68
CA LYS A 159 -16.60 19.13 18.66
C LYS A 159 -16.01 18.18 19.70
N ASN A 160 -15.05 17.32 19.31
CA ASN A 160 -14.38 16.43 20.27
C ASN A 160 -13.43 17.25 21.16
N SER A 161 -13.95 17.79 22.27
CA SER A 161 -13.16 18.61 23.20
C SER A 161 -12.20 17.74 24.02
N LYS A 162 -10.97 18.24 24.29
CA LYS A 162 -9.99 17.56 25.16
C LYS A 162 -10.54 17.28 26.57
N ASP A 163 -11.46 18.10 27.05
CA ASP A 163 -12.09 17.94 28.37
C ASP A 163 -13.18 16.85 28.40
N SER A 164 -13.46 16.20 27.27
CA SER A 164 -14.41 15.11 27.20
C SER A 164 -13.80 13.81 27.75
N ASN A 165 -14.51 13.16 28.67
CA ASN A 165 -14.16 11.82 29.18
C ASN A 165 -14.11 10.75 28.08
N ARG A 166 -14.60 11.04 26.86
CA ARG A 166 -14.59 10.12 25.70
C ARG A 166 -13.65 10.57 24.58
N PHE A 167 -12.77 11.52 24.84
CA PHE A 167 -11.91 12.13 23.82
C PHE A 167 -11.16 11.11 22.94
N HIS A 168 -10.39 10.21 23.56
CA HIS A 168 -9.68 9.13 22.86
C HIS A 168 -10.62 8.04 22.34
N ALA A 169 -11.64 7.68 23.13
CA ALA A 169 -12.60 6.64 22.77
C ALA A 169 -13.35 6.94 21.47
N ASN A 170 -13.69 8.21 21.22
CA ASN A 170 -14.34 8.65 19.98
C ASN A 170 -13.40 8.47 18.78
N TRP A 171 -12.14 8.87 18.91
CA TRP A 171 -11.15 8.72 17.85
C TRP A 171 -10.89 7.25 17.51
N LEU A 172 -10.74 6.40 18.54
CA LEU A 172 -10.57 4.95 18.36
C LEU A 172 -11.79 4.30 17.69
N THR A 173 -13.00 4.71 18.06
CA THR A 173 -14.26 4.22 17.45
C THR A 173 -14.33 4.57 15.96
N MET A 174 -13.75 5.70 15.56
CA MET A 174 -13.67 6.13 14.16
C MET A 174 -12.57 5.38 13.39
N MET A 175 -11.38 5.19 13.97
CA MET A 175 -10.24 4.55 13.29
C MET A 175 -10.36 3.03 13.19
N TYR A 176 -10.86 2.36 14.22
CA TYR A 176 -10.92 0.90 14.30
C TYR A 176 -11.58 0.22 13.08
N PRO A 177 -12.82 0.58 12.67
CA PRO A 177 -13.46 -0.12 11.56
C PRO A 177 -12.74 0.12 10.22
N ARG A 178 -12.16 1.32 10.05
CA ARG A 178 -11.38 1.68 8.85
C ARG A 178 -10.12 0.82 8.74
N LEU A 179 -9.38 0.66 9.84
CA LEU A 179 -8.16 -0.14 9.89
C LEU A 179 -8.46 -1.64 9.73
N LYS A 180 -9.55 -2.14 10.31
CA LYS A 180 -9.97 -3.54 10.16
C LYS A 180 -10.26 -3.87 8.68
N ILE A 181 -10.95 -2.99 7.96
CA ILE A 181 -11.20 -3.18 6.53
C ILE A 181 -9.93 -2.95 5.71
N ALA A 182 -9.08 -1.99 6.08
CA ALA A 182 -7.79 -1.78 5.44
C ALA A 182 -6.91 -3.04 5.46
N ARG A 183 -6.90 -3.78 6.58
CA ARG A 183 -6.22 -5.09 6.69
C ARG A 183 -6.73 -6.12 5.66
N ASP A 184 -8.04 -6.13 5.40
CA ASP A 184 -8.64 -7.04 4.41
C ASP A 184 -8.23 -6.70 2.97
N LEU A 185 -8.04 -5.41 2.68
CA LEU A 185 -7.62 -4.93 1.35
C LEU A 185 -6.14 -5.21 1.06
N LEU A 186 -5.30 -5.31 2.10
CA LEU A 186 -3.88 -5.60 1.94
C LEU A 186 -3.66 -7.01 1.36
N SER A 187 -2.73 -7.08 0.42
CA SER A 187 -2.03 -8.30 0.01
C SER A 187 -1.31 -8.96 1.19
N GLU A 188 -0.98 -10.25 1.09
CA GLU A 188 -0.31 -10.99 2.18
C GLU A 188 1.05 -10.37 2.55
N ASP A 189 1.79 -9.89 1.55
CA ASP A 189 3.06 -9.17 1.69
C ASP A 189 2.86 -7.64 1.78
N GLY A 190 1.63 -7.18 1.99
CA GLY A 190 1.26 -5.77 2.05
C GLY A 190 1.57 -5.08 3.38
N VAL A 191 1.74 -3.76 3.33
CA VAL A 191 2.18 -2.92 4.46
C VAL A 191 1.27 -1.69 4.60
N ILE A 192 0.98 -1.32 5.85
CA ILE A 192 0.31 -0.06 6.20
C ILE A 192 1.25 0.85 6.98
N PHE A 193 1.26 2.13 6.61
CA PHE A 193 1.97 3.21 7.29
C PHE A 193 0.95 4.23 7.81
N ILE A 194 1.00 4.52 9.11
CA ILE A 194 0.06 5.44 9.76
C ILE A 194 0.86 6.59 10.36
N HIS A 195 0.68 7.78 9.82
CA HIS A 195 1.31 9.01 10.31
C HIS A 195 0.52 9.59 11.48
N ILE A 196 1.19 9.90 12.59
CA ILE A 196 0.57 10.42 13.80
C ILE A 196 1.55 11.31 14.58
N ASP A 197 1.02 12.25 15.36
CA ASP A 197 1.78 12.95 16.40
C ASP A 197 1.82 12.15 17.71
N ASP A 198 2.25 12.79 18.80
CA ASP A 198 2.35 12.21 20.14
C ASP A 198 0.99 11.99 20.83
N ASN A 199 -0.11 12.65 20.41
CA ASN A 199 -1.39 12.60 21.13
C ASN A 199 -2.06 11.22 21.08
N GLU A 200 -2.03 10.54 19.93
CA GLU A 200 -2.69 9.23 19.71
C GLU A 200 -1.71 8.11 19.38
N MET A 201 -0.40 8.36 19.46
CA MET A 201 0.66 7.41 19.11
C MET A 201 0.53 6.05 19.82
N GLU A 202 0.26 6.06 21.11
CA GLU A 202 0.14 4.81 21.88
C GLU A 202 -1.17 4.06 21.55
N ASN A 203 -2.27 4.81 21.39
CA ASN A 203 -3.59 4.24 21.14
C ASN A 203 -3.67 3.60 19.74
N ILE A 204 -3.08 4.22 18.72
CA ILE A 204 -3.03 3.65 17.38
C ILE A 204 -2.19 2.37 17.34
N GLY A 205 -1.09 2.32 18.10
CA GLY A 205 -0.27 1.12 18.26
C GLY A 205 -1.07 -0.04 18.86
N LYS A 206 -1.82 0.20 19.94
CA LYS A 206 -2.68 -0.80 20.58
C LYS A 206 -3.81 -1.29 19.65
N VAL A 207 -4.46 -0.39 18.92
CA VAL A 207 -5.48 -0.75 17.92
C VAL A 207 -4.89 -1.59 16.80
N CYS A 208 -3.71 -1.22 16.31
CA CYS A 208 -3.06 -1.99 15.27
C CYS A 208 -2.61 -3.37 15.76
N ASN A 209 -2.15 -3.50 17.00
CA ASN A 209 -1.86 -4.81 17.60
C ASN A 209 -3.12 -5.70 17.67
N ASP A 210 -4.28 -5.14 18.05
CA ASP A 210 -5.57 -5.87 18.09
C ASP A 210 -6.02 -6.32 16.68
N ILE A 211 -5.78 -5.52 15.64
CA ILE A 211 -6.24 -5.78 14.27
C ILE A 211 -5.26 -6.64 13.47
N PHE A 212 -3.97 -6.30 13.49
CA PHE A 212 -2.93 -6.91 12.68
C PHE A 212 -2.18 -8.02 13.40
N GLY A 213 -2.23 -8.09 14.73
CA GLY A 213 -1.35 -8.94 15.54
C GLY A 213 -0.03 -8.23 15.86
N GLU A 214 0.42 -8.34 17.10
CA GLU A 214 1.68 -7.73 17.57
C GLU A 214 2.89 -8.30 16.82
N GLU A 215 2.84 -9.56 16.41
CA GLU A 215 3.88 -10.21 15.64
C GLU A 215 4.11 -9.53 14.29
N ASN A 216 3.07 -8.94 13.70
CA ASN A 216 3.10 -8.26 12.39
C ASN A 216 3.52 -6.78 12.47
N PHE A 217 3.85 -6.28 13.67
CA PHE A 217 4.51 -4.99 13.83
C PHE A 217 5.90 -4.98 13.18
N ILE A 218 6.19 -3.95 12.38
CA ILE A 218 7.47 -3.80 11.69
C ILE A 218 8.39 -2.88 12.48
N ASN A 219 8.01 -1.60 12.62
CA ASN A 219 8.81 -0.57 13.27
C ASN A 219 7.99 0.72 13.48
N ILE A 220 8.53 1.63 14.30
CA ILE A 220 8.11 3.03 14.40
C ILE A 220 9.20 3.87 13.75
N ILE A 221 8.81 4.69 12.77
CA ILE A 221 9.70 5.65 12.11
C ILE A 221 9.47 7.02 12.76
N THR A 222 10.52 7.62 13.28
CA THR A 222 10.50 8.98 13.83
C THR A 222 10.98 9.97 12.78
N ILE A 223 10.16 10.96 12.47
CA ILE A 223 10.44 11.97 11.46
C ILE A 223 10.68 13.29 12.16
N LYS A 224 11.78 13.96 11.84
CA LYS A 224 12.04 15.33 12.26
C LYS A 224 11.15 16.29 11.46
N THR A 225 10.32 17.04 12.16
CA THR A 225 9.46 18.09 11.60
C THR A 225 10.04 19.48 11.86
N LYS A 226 9.36 20.52 11.36
CA LYS A 226 9.82 21.89 11.54
C LYS A 226 9.69 22.32 13.00
N ILE A 227 10.70 22.99 13.53
CA ILE A 227 10.61 23.69 14.82
C ILE A 227 9.57 24.80 14.67
N GLY A 228 8.45 24.71 15.40
CA GLY A 228 7.46 25.77 15.48
C GLY A 228 8.13 27.11 15.81
N GLY A 229 7.68 28.19 15.16
CA GLY A 229 8.24 29.53 15.38
C GLY A 229 8.27 29.85 16.88
N VAL A 230 9.41 30.37 17.35
CA VAL A 230 9.65 30.65 18.77
C VAL A 230 8.80 31.85 19.18
N SER A 231 7.51 31.63 19.50
CA SER A 231 6.87 32.52 20.47
C SER A 231 7.54 32.18 21.80
N GLY A 232 8.34 33.11 22.33
CA GLY A 232 9.12 32.93 23.57
C GLY A 232 8.28 32.63 24.83
N SER A 233 6.99 32.34 24.68
CA SER A 233 6.04 31.96 25.74
C SER A 233 6.21 30.53 26.26
N SER A 234 6.91 29.64 25.54
CA SER A 234 7.12 28.23 25.91
C SER A 234 8.58 27.86 26.25
N GLU A 235 9.50 28.84 26.29
CA GLU A 235 10.85 28.59 26.77
C GLU A 235 10.83 28.23 28.27
N GLY A 236 11.18 26.98 28.59
CA GLY A 236 11.48 26.55 29.96
C GLY A 236 10.48 25.63 30.66
N LYS A 237 9.37 25.20 30.02
CA LYS A 237 8.40 24.27 30.64
C LYS A 237 8.39 22.85 30.08
N SER A 238 8.83 22.65 28.84
CA SER A 238 8.87 21.33 28.19
C SER A 238 9.93 21.30 27.08
N LEU A 239 10.21 20.10 26.58
CA LEU A 239 10.93 19.95 25.31
C LEU A 239 10.08 20.50 24.17
N LYS A 240 10.73 20.97 23.10
CA LYS A 240 10.03 21.41 21.90
C LYS A 240 9.69 20.17 21.07
N ASP A 241 8.42 20.04 20.72
CA ASP A 241 7.96 18.98 19.83
C ASP A 241 8.45 19.27 18.41
N VAL A 242 9.33 18.39 17.93
CA VAL A 242 9.99 18.50 16.62
C VAL A 242 9.94 17.17 15.87
N THR A 243 9.09 16.26 16.32
CA THR A 243 9.01 14.91 15.78
C THR A 243 7.56 14.48 15.59
N GLU A 244 7.31 13.82 14.46
CA GLU A 244 6.10 13.02 14.20
C GLU A 244 6.51 11.56 14.02
N PHE A 245 5.53 10.65 14.06
CA PHE A 245 5.75 9.22 14.05
C PHE A 245 4.99 8.55 12.91
N ILE A 246 5.59 7.54 12.29
CA ILE A 246 4.91 6.63 11.38
C ILE A 246 4.99 5.22 11.94
N TRP A 247 3.83 4.65 12.26
CA TRP A 247 3.70 3.25 12.62
C TRP A 247 3.62 2.39 11.37
N ALA A 248 4.48 1.37 11.27
CA ALA A 248 4.49 0.43 10.17
C ALA A 248 4.06 -0.97 10.63
N PHE A 249 3.00 -1.49 10.00
CA PHE A 249 2.52 -2.86 10.19
C PHE A 249 2.41 -3.58 8.85
N CYS A 250 2.57 -4.89 8.85
CA CYS A 250 2.27 -5.72 7.68
C CYS A 250 1.05 -6.60 7.91
N LYS A 251 0.53 -7.19 6.84
CA LYS A 251 -0.52 -8.21 6.97
C LYS A 251 0.03 -9.55 7.45
N ASN A 252 1.18 -9.97 6.90
CA ASN A 252 1.87 -11.19 7.31
C ASN A 252 3.39 -10.99 7.23
N LYS A 253 4.05 -10.99 8.38
CA LYS A 253 5.50 -10.74 8.49
C LYS A 253 6.37 -11.82 7.87
N ASN A 254 5.84 -13.02 7.60
CA ASN A 254 6.60 -14.08 6.96
C ASN A 254 6.74 -13.88 5.45
N GLU A 255 5.82 -13.14 4.83
CA GLU A 255 5.78 -12.89 3.38
C GLU A 255 6.36 -11.52 2.99
N ILE A 256 6.58 -10.64 3.98
CA ILE A 256 7.00 -9.26 3.73
C ILE A 256 8.41 -9.19 3.11
N PHE A 257 8.54 -8.34 2.09
CA PHE A 257 9.82 -7.89 1.58
C PHE A 257 9.85 -6.37 1.52
N LEU A 258 10.78 -5.75 2.27
CA LEU A 258 11.03 -4.31 2.22
C LEU A 258 12.31 -4.03 1.44
N ASN A 259 12.21 -3.17 0.42
CA ASN A 259 13.32 -2.78 -0.42
C ASN A 259 14.32 -1.94 0.40
N PRO A 260 15.64 -2.19 0.29
CA PRO A 260 16.62 -1.36 0.97
C PRO A 260 16.63 0.04 0.34
N VAL A 261 16.33 1.06 1.15
CA VAL A 261 16.42 2.47 0.75
C VAL A 261 17.67 3.11 1.35
N TYR A 262 18.32 3.96 0.56
CA TYR A 262 19.57 4.62 0.90
C TYR A 262 19.47 6.13 0.73
N ASN A 263 20.07 6.88 1.64
CA ASN A 263 20.41 8.28 1.43
C ASN A 263 21.71 8.32 0.64
N LYS A 264 21.68 8.98 -0.52
CA LYS A 264 22.84 9.19 -1.38
C LYS A 264 23.53 10.49 -0.95
N ILE A 265 24.76 10.37 -0.49
CA ILE A 265 25.61 11.51 -0.12
C ILE A 265 26.84 11.44 -1.01
N ARG A 266 27.29 12.57 -1.57
CA ARG A 266 28.54 12.56 -2.35
C ARG A 266 29.66 12.00 -1.48
N LEU A 267 30.39 11.04 -2.03
CA LEU A 267 31.37 10.29 -1.25
C LEU A 267 32.41 11.22 -0.60
N PHE A 268 32.89 12.21 -1.33
CA PHE A 268 33.93 13.11 -0.83
C PHE A 268 33.41 14.08 0.23
N GLU A 269 32.19 14.60 0.09
CA GLU A 269 31.52 15.39 1.13
C GLU A 269 31.40 14.57 2.43
N ARG A 270 30.97 13.31 2.32
CA ARG A 270 30.89 12.40 3.46
C ARG A 270 32.24 12.14 4.13
N ILE A 271 33.32 12.06 3.35
CA ILE A 271 34.68 11.90 3.88
C ILE A 271 35.11 13.17 4.63
N GLN A 272 34.80 14.34 4.07
CA GLN A 272 35.12 15.63 4.68
C GLN A 272 34.37 15.84 6.01
N ASP A 273 33.08 15.51 6.06
CA ASP A 273 32.28 15.56 7.29
C ASP A 273 32.94 14.74 8.42
N TYR A 274 33.45 13.55 8.10
CA TYR A 274 34.15 12.72 9.09
C TYR A 274 35.41 13.41 9.60
N ILE A 275 36.19 14.02 8.72
CA ILE A 275 37.42 14.74 9.09
C ILE A 275 37.07 15.93 9.99
N ASP A 276 36.06 16.70 9.63
CA ASP A 276 35.63 17.91 10.35
C ASP A 276 35.05 17.58 11.73
N GLU A 277 34.34 16.46 11.86
CA GLU A 277 33.84 15.93 13.13
C GLU A 277 34.94 15.26 13.99
N GLY A 278 36.19 15.19 13.51
CA GLY A 278 37.28 14.49 14.17
C GLY A 278 37.13 12.97 14.18
N LYS A 279 36.29 12.41 13.32
CA LYS A 279 36.06 10.97 13.16
C LYS A 279 37.00 10.39 12.10
N SER A 280 37.50 9.17 12.33
CA SER A 280 38.34 8.49 11.35
C SER A 280 37.52 7.82 10.25
N TRP A 281 37.77 8.20 9.01
CA TRP A 281 37.24 7.49 7.84
C TRP A 281 37.81 6.07 7.76
N LYS A 282 36.98 5.10 7.37
CA LYS A 282 37.33 3.66 7.49
C LYS A 282 37.99 3.08 6.24
N TYR A 283 37.73 3.63 5.05
CA TYR A 283 38.25 3.12 3.79
C TYR A 283 39.53 3.85 3.41
N THR A 284 40.66 3.46 4.01
CA THR A 284 41.94 4.20 3.90
C THR A 284 43.02 3.44 3.15
N SER A 285 42.75 2.21 2.71
CA SER A 285 43.72 1.31 2.07
C SER A 285 43.25 0.91 0.68
N ILE A 286 44.19 0.77 -0.25
CA ILE A 286 43.97 0.30 -1.63
C ILE A 286 44.81 -0.95 -1.88
N ILE A 287 44.23 -1.94 -2.57
CA ILE A 287 44.96 -3.12 -3.08
C ILE A 287 45.64 -2.72 -4.39
N THR A 288 46.98 -2.76 -4.43
CA THR A 288 47.75 -2.49 -5.66
C THR A 288 47.96 -3.76 -6.47
N LYS A 289 48.11 -4.91 -5.79
CA LYS A 289 48.32 -6.21 -6.43
C LYS A 289 47.77 -7.34 -5.59
N ILE A 290 47.08 -8.27 -6.24
CA ILE A 290 46.68 -9.57 -5.68
C ILE A 290 47.25 -10.67 -6.57
N GLY A 291 47.80 -11.72 -5.95
CA GLY A 291 48.46 -12.81 -6.66
C GLY A 291 47.52 -13.91 -7.13
N ASP A 292 48.09 -15.09 -7.41
CA ASP A 292 47.34 -16.23 -7.96
C ASP A 292 46.40 -16.84 -6.91
N LYS A 293 45.18 -17.16 -7.36
CA LYS A 293 44.15 -17.84 -6.54
C LYS A 293 44.42 -19.35 -6.54
N ILE A 294 44.69 -19.91 -5.37
CA ILE A 294 44.99 -21.34 -5.19
C ILE A 294 43.88 -21.99 -4.38
N LEU A 295 43.25 -23.04 -4.91
CA LEU A 295 42.25 -23.83 -4.18
C LEU A 295 42.93 -24.63 -3.07
N LEU A 296 42.54 -24.39 -1.83
CA LEU A 296 43.09 -25.06 -0.65
C LEU A 296 42.22 -26.23 -0.21
N LYS A 297 40.89 -26.03 -0.26
CA LYS A 297 39.92 -27.04 0.19
C LYS A 297 38.56 -26.82 -0.45
N ARG A 298 37.86 -27.92 -0.70
CA ARG A 298 36.44 -27.95 -1.06
C ARG A 298 35.64 -28.65 0.03
N ASP A 299 34.52 -28.06 0.42
CA ASP A 299 33.52 -28.64 1.31
C ASP A 299 32.27 -28.98 0.49
N GLU A 300 32.18 -30.23 0.05
CA GLU A 300 31.08 -30.73 -0.78
C GLU A 300 29.73 -30.68 -0.07
N LYS A 301 29.70 -30.83 1.26
CA LYS A 301 28.45 -30.86 2.03
C LYS A 301 27.72 -29.52 2.01
N ASN A 302 28.46 -28.42 1.92
CA ASN A 302 27.91 -27.06 1.95
C ASN A 302 28.17 -26.29 0.65
N ASP A 303 28.69 -26.97 -0.38
CA ASP A 303 29.18 -26.40 -1.65
C ASP A 303 30.01 -25.11 -1.45
N MET A 304 31.06 -25.23 -0.63
CA MET A 304 31.97 -24.12 -0.33
C MET A 304 33.39 -24.41 -0.83
N ASN A 305 34.02 -23.41 -1.45
CA ASN A 305 35.43 -23.49 -1.84
C ASN A 305 36.26 -22.47 -1.06
N PHE A 306 37.40 -22.91 -0.54
CA PHE A 306 38.34 -22.07 0.20
C PHE A 306 39.63 -21.91 -0.61
N TYR A 307 40.04 -20.67 -0.83
CA TYR A 307 41.24 -20.34 -1.59
C TYR A 307 42.23 -19.52 -0.77
N GLY A 308 43.51 -19.57 -1.16
CA GLY A 308 44.57 -18.69 -0.68
C GLY A 308 45.24 -17.97 -1.83
N TYR A 309 45.69 -16.74 -1.60
CA TYR A 309 46.44 -15.97 -2.60
C TYR A 309 47.86 -15.73 -2.10
N ASN A 310 48.84 -16.01 -2.97
CA ASN A 310 50.27 -15.95 -2.63
C ASN A 310 50.80 -14.52 -2.39
N ILE A 311 50.20 -13.52 -3.03
CA ILE A 311 50.66 -12.12 -2.99
C ILE A 311 49.49 -11.21 -2.60
N LEU A 312 49.77 -10.26 -1.69
CA LEU A 312 48.90 -9.12 -1.41
C LEU A 312 49.80 -7.90 -1.18
N GLU A 313 49.71 -6.92 -2.08
CA GLU A 313 50.34 -5.62 -1.92
C GLU A 313 49.25 -4.57 -1.68
N THR A 314 49.43 -3.78 -0.63
CA THR A 314 48.47 -2.73 -0.23
C THR A 314 49.23 -1.47 0.13
N GLN A 315 48.65 -0.32 -0.20
CA GLN A 315 49.16 0.98 0.19
C GLN A 315 48.06 1.81 0.86
N SER A 316 48.45 2.87 1.58
CA SER A 316 47.49 3.88 2.03
C SER A 316 47.02 4.72 0.83
N ILE A 317 45.80 5.21 0.86
CA ILE A 317 45.26 6.09 -0.19
C ILE A 317 46.12 7.34 -0.36
N PHE A 318 46.62 7.92 0.74
CA PHE A 318 47.51 9.07 0.71
C PHE A 318 48.84 8.77 -0.01
N SER A 319 49.46 7.63 0.32
CA SER A 319 50.70 7.19 -0.32
C SER A 319 50.50 6.97 -1.83
N TYR A 320 49.40 6.30 -2.20
CA TYR A 320 49.08 6.01 -3.59
C TYR A 320 48.80 7.29 -4.40
N ALA A 321 48.03 8.23 -3.84
CA ALA A 321 47.76 9.53 -4.44
C ALA A 321 49.05 10.32 -4.70
N LYS A 322 49.97 10.33 -3.71
CA LYS A 322 51.26 11.01 -3.81
C LYS A 322 52.17 10.37 -4.87
N GLU A 323 52.22 9.04 -4.93
CA GLU A 323 53.02 8.29 -5.91
C GLU A 323 52.55 8.55 -7.35
N HIS A 324 51.23 8.56 -7.57
CA HIS A 324 50.62 8.71 -8.89
C HIS A 324 50.30 10.16 -9.29
N LYS A 325 50.61 11.14 -8.42
CA LYS A 325 50.35 12.58 -8.63
C LYS A 325 48.88 12.89 -8.97
N ILE A 326 47.95 12.22 -8.30
CA ILE A 326 46.50 12.43 -8.42
C ILE A 326 45.94 12.89 -7.07
N SER A 327 44.78 13.56 -7.09
CA SER A 327 44.10 13.95 -5.86
C SER A 327 43.54 12.73 -5.10
N ILE A 328 43.34 12.86 -3.79
CA ILE A 328 42.70 11.81 -2.97
C ILE A 328 41.29 11.51 -3.49
N GLU A 329 40.55 12.56 -3.88
CA GLU A 329 39.22 12.44 -4.48
C GLU A 329 39.24 11.61 -5.77
N GLU A 330 40.23 11.83 -6.64
CA GLU A 330 40.39 11.02 -7.85
C GLU A 330 40.68 9.55 -7.55
N VAL A 331 41.44 9.25 -6.48
CA VAL A 331 41.69 7.86 -6.06
C VAL A 331 40.38 7.17 -5.69
N TYR A 332 39.55 7.82 -4.87
CA TYR A 332 38.22 7.31 -4.50
C TYR A 332 37.32 7.14 -5.72
N ASN A 333 37.35 8.09 -6.66
CA ASN A 333 36.50 8.06 -7.84
C ASN A 333 36.95 7.09 -8.96
N LYS A 334 38.19 6.62 -8.93
CA LYS A 334 38.73 5.67 -9.93
C LYS A 334 38.86 4.24 -9.42
N PHE A 335 39.06 4.04 -8.12
CA PHE A 335 39.48 2.74 -7.57
C PHE A 335 38.59 2.24 -6.44
N ALA A 336 37.29 2.55 -6.45
CA ALA A 336 36.35 2.11 -5.42
C ALA A 336 36.28 0.57 -5.26
N ASP A 337 36.53 -0.17 -6.34
CA ASP A 337 36.62 -1.64 -6.39
C ASP A 337 37.90 -2.21 -5.74
N LYS A 338 38.94 -1.39 -5.57
CA LYS A 338 40.22 -1.79 -4.95
C LYS A 338 40.43 -1.19 -3.57
N ILE A 339 39.68 -0.15 -3.23
CA ILE A 339 39.71 0.48 -1.91
C ILE A 339 38.91 -0.39 -0.95
N PHE A 340 39.49 -0.66 0.22
CA PHE A 340 38.87 -1.57 1.18
C PHE A 340 39.09 -1.13 2.62
N ARG A 341 38.27 -1.71 3.48
CA ARG A 341 38.47 -1.76 4.93
C ARG A 341 38.47 -3.21 5.38
N THR A 342 39.13 -3.47 6.51
CA THR A 342 39.04 -4.79 7.16
C THR A 342 38.16 -4.71 8.40
N THR A 343 37.35 -5.73 8.62
CA THR A 343 36.53 -5.83 9.84
C THR A 343 36.61 -7.23 10.45
N ASN A 344 36.53 -7.30 11.77
CA ASN A 344 36.43 -8.55 12.49
C ASN A 344 34.95 -8.97 12.56
N ALA A 345 34.42 -9.48 11.46
CA ALA A 345 33.01 -9.87 11.36
C ALA A 345 32.69 -11.07 12.26
N GLN A 346 31.75 -10.94 13.19
CA GLN A 346 31.26 -12.09 13.96
C GLN A 346 30.27 -12.90 13.11
N SER A 347 30.77 -13.82 12.28
CA SER A 347 29.94 -14.68 11.45
C SER A 347 30.36 -16.16 11.49
N SER A 348 29.39 -17.06 11.34
CA SER A 348 29.62 -18.51 11.25
C SER A 348 30.54 -18.87 10.08
N ILE A 349 30.40 -18.17 8.95
CA ILE A 349 31.25 -18.33 7.76
C ILE A 349 32.70 -17.99 8.09
N ARG A 350 32.95 -16.87 8.79
CA ARG A 350 34.33 -16.50 9.18
C ARG A 350 34.95 -17.56 10.11
N GLN A 351 34.19 -18.09 11.06
CA GLN A 351 34.68 -19.18 11.94
C GLN A 351 35.07 -20.42 11.12
N LYS A 352 34.27 -20.74 10.10
CA LYS A 352 34.56 -21.83 9.17
C LYS A 352 35.82 -21.55 8.34
N VAL A 353 35.96 -20.34 7.80
CA VAL A 353 37.19 -19.93 7.10
C VAL A 353 38.42 -20.05 8.00
N ILE A 354 38.34 -19.60 9.27
CA ILE A 354 39.44 -19.76 10.23
C ILE A 354 39.79 -21.24 10.41
N LYS A 355 38.79 -22.09 10.68
CA LYS A 355 39.00 -23.53 10.90
C LYS A 355 39.65 -24.21 9.69
N GLU A 356 39.11 -23.97 8.50
CA GLU A 356 39.57 -24.65 7.28
C GLU A 356 40.90 -24.08 6.75
N THR A 357 41.23 -22.82 7.08
CA THR A 357 42.47 -22.18 6.65
C THR A 357 43.58 -22.11 7.71
N LYS A 358 43.37 -22.68 8.91
CA LYS A 358 44.30 -22.54 10.07
C LYS A 358 45.72 -23.03 9.79
N ASN A 359 45.85 -24.07 8.97
CA ASN A 359 47.14 -24.71 8.65
C ASN A 359 47.84 -24.10 7.42
N TYR A 360 47.21 -23.13 6.76
CA TYR A 360 47.76 -22.49 5.57
C TYR A 360 48.28 -21.09 5.90
N LYS A 361 49.38 -20.69 5.24
CA LYS A 361 49.99 -19.37 5.41
C LYS A 361 49.91 -18.60 4.10
N TYR A 362 48.85 -17.82 3.95
CA TYR A 362 48.66 -16.88 2.86
C TYR A 362 48.31 -15.48 3.42
N PRO A 363 48.73 -14.39 2.76
CA PRO A 363 48.37 -13.03 3.18
C PRO A 363 46.87 -12.74 3.10
N ILE A 364 46.16 -13.41 2.19
CA ILE A 364 44.71 -13.27 2.03
C ILE A 364 44.12 -14.62 1.62
N PHE A 365 42.90 -14.87 2.10
CA PHE A 365 42.09 -16.04 1.81
C PHE A 365 40.76 -15.61 1.20
N SER A 366 40.11 -16.50 0.46
CA SER A 366 38.72 -16.29 0.05
C SER A 366 37.85 -17.52 0.30
N CYS A 367 36.55 -17.26 0.37
CA CYS A 367 35.51 -18.26 0.51
C CYS A 367 34.45 -18.02 -0.55
N GLU A 368 34.28 -18.98 -1.47
CA GLU A 368 33.15 -19.02 -2.40
C GLU A 368 32.04 -19.88 -1.83
N TYR A 369 30.81 -19.36 -1.79
CA TYR A 369 29.63 -20.10 -1.37
C TYR A 369 28.35 -19.44 -1.90
N ILE A 370 27.23 -20.16 -1.78
CA ILE A 370 25.89 -19.64 -2.06
C ILE A 370 25.23 -19.31 -0.71
N PRO A 371 24.93 -18.02 -0.43
CA PRO A 371 24.24 -17.63 0.80
C PRO A 371 22.83 -18.21 0.88
N ILE A 372 22.44 -18.67 2.08
CA ILE A 372 21.11 -19.22 2.38
C ILE A 372 20.13 -18.12 2.81
N LYS A 373 20.63 -16.93 3.18
CA LYS A 373 19.83 -15.76 3.59
C LYS A 373 20.55 -14.46 3.20
N GLY A 374 19.79 -13.37 3.00
CA GLY A 374 20.30 -12.01 2.79
C GLY A 374 20.33 -11.56 1.33
N LYS A 375 21.01 -10.43 1.05
CA LYS A 375 20.99 -9.72 -0.25
C LYS A 375 21.41 -10.59 -1.44
N ASN A 376 22.32 -11.53 -1.24
CA ASN A 376 22.89 -12.36 -2.30
C ASN A 376 22.35 -13.81 -2.25
N LEU A 377 21.14 -14.01 -1.73
CA LEU A 377 20.49 -15.32 -1.65
C LEU A 377 20.49 -16.01 -3.03
N GLY A 378 20.97 -17.26 -3.08
CA GLY A 378 20.99 -18.05 -4.32
C GLY A 378 22.07 -17.66 -5.33
N GLN A 379 22.85 -16.60 -5.09
CA GLN A 379 23.94 -16.19 -5.95
C GLN A 379 25.27 -16.68 -5.40
N LYS A 380 26.12 -17.25 -6.26
CA LYS A 380 27.48 -17.66 -5.87
C LYS A 380 28.34 -16.40 -5.68
N ILE A 381 28.82 -16.18 -4.46
CA ILE A 381 29.65 -15.02 -4.10
C ILE A 381 31.01 -15.46 -3.58
N GLU A 382 32.00 -14.58 -3.68
CA GLU A 382 33.33 -14.74 -3.09
C GLU A 382 33.58 -13.65 -2.05
N ILE A 383 33.94 -14.05 -0.82
CA ILE A 383 34.30 -13.13 0.26
C ILE A 383 35.79 -13.28 0.59
N LEU A 384 36.49 -12.16 0.65
CA LEU A 384 37.92 -12.08 0.96
C LEU A 384 38.18 -11.85 2.46
N TYR A 385 39.26 -12.45 2.95
CA TYR A 385 39.70 -12.38 4.35
C TYR A 385 41.21 -12.13 4.43
N LYS A 386 41.61 -10.97 4.92
CA LYS A 386 43.01 -10.61 5.17
C LYS A 386 43.52 -11.31 6.43
N SER A 387 44.69 -11.92 6.33
CA SER A 387 45.38 -12.54 7.47
C SER A 387 45.91 -11.49 8.44
N GLY A 388 45.78 -11.76 9.74
CA GLY A 388 46.44 -10.97 10.79
C GLY A 388 47.73 -11.61 11.29
N SER A 389 48.20 -11.15 12.45
CA SER A 389 49.44 -11.62 13.08
C SER A 389 49.33 -13.05 13.62
N THR A 390 48.11 -13.51 13.92
CA THR A 390 47.87 -14.89 14.40
C THR A 390 47.09 -15.69 13.36
N SER A 391 47.21 -17.02 13.40
CA SER A 391 46.48 -17.93 12.51
C SER A 391 44.96 -17.86 12.68
N GLU A 392 44.48 -17.29 13.78
CA GLU A 392 43.06 -17.11 14.10
C GLU A 392 42.51 -15.74 13.65
N GLN A 393 43.39 -14.84 13.20
CA GLN A 393 42.99 -13.56 12.64
C GLN A 393 42.73 -13.70 11.13
N ARG A 394 41.45 -13.72 10.77
CA ARG A 394 40.94 -13.61 9.40
C ARG A 394 39.98 -12.42 9.35
N ASN A 395 40.45 -11.24 8.99
CA ASN A 395 39.61 -10.05 8.94
C ASN A 395 38.92 -9.95 7.57
N MET A 396 37.60 -9.86 7.57
CA MET A 396 36.81 -9.75 6.34
C MET A 396 37.14 -8.44 5.62
N VAL A 397 37.40 -8.53 4.33
CA VAL A 397 37.64 -7.39 3.44
C VAL A 397 36.27 -6.91 2.95
N MET A 398 36.00 -5.62 3.13
CA MET A 398 34.83 -4.95 2.57
C MET A 398 35.32 -3.88 1.61
N PHE A 399 34.84 -3.91 0.37
CA PHE A 399 35.24 -2.93 -0.64
C PHE A 399 34.39 -1.68 -0.54
N LEU A 400 34.96 -0.54 -0.96
CA LEU A 400 34.22 0.70 -1.03
C LEU A 400 33.09 0.59 -2.06
N SER A 401 33.32 -0.10 -3.19
CA SER A 401 32.33 -0.42 -4.21
C SER A 401 31.05 -1.06 -3.68
N ASP A 402 31.10 -1.75 -2.53
CA ASP A 402 29.93 -2.40 -1.93
C ASP A 402 28.97 -1.41 -1.26
N VAL A 403 29.45 -0.19 -0.96
CA VAL A 403 28.72 0.85 -0.22
C VAL A 403 28.61 2.17 -0.99
N VAL A 404 28.99 2.19 -2.27
CA VAL A 404 28.86 3.36 -3.14
C VAL A 404 28.15 3.00 -4.43
N THR A 405 27.48 3.97 -5.04
CA THR A 405 26.97 3.90 -6.41
C THR A 405 27.59 5.00 -7.25
N LYS A 406 27.74 4.78 -8.56
CA LYS A 406 28.31 5.77 -9.48
C LYS A 406 27.20 6.38 -10.32
N GLU A 407 27.07 7.70 -10.26
CA GLU A 407 26.08 8.47 -11.03
C GLU A 407 26.79 9.65 -11.70
N ASN A 408 26.64 9.79 -13.02
CA ASN A 408 27.26 10.85 -13.82
C ASN A 408 28.79 11.00 -13.62
N GLY A 409 29.49 9.91 -13.31
CA GLY A 409 30.94 9.92 -13.10
C GLY A 409 31.38 10.14 -11.64
N GLU A 410 30.48 10.56 -10.74
CA GLU A 410 30.75 10.77 -9.32
C GLU A 410 30.27 9.57 -8.48
N TYR A 411 31.00 9.23 -7.41
CA TYR A 411 30.52 8.23 -6.45
C TYR A 411 29.70 8.87 -5.32
N PHE A 412 28.58 8.22 -5.02
CA PHE A 412 27.72 8.51 -3.89
C PHE A 412 27.81 7.39 -2.86
N TYR A 413 28.06 7.73 -1.61
CA TYR A 413 27.95 6.83 -0.49
C TYR A 413 26.48 6.48 -0.23
N LEU A 414 26.20 5.19 -0.12
CA LEU A 414 24.87 4.64 0.14
C LEU A 414 24.68 4.48 1.65
N ASP A 415 24.16 5.51 2.30
CA ASP A 415 23.86 5.44 3.73
C ASP A 415 22.50 4.78 3.94
N LYS A 416 22.47 3.62 4.61
CA LYS A 416 21.24 2.85 4.76
C LYS A 416 20.28 3.59 5.69
N ILE A 417 19.06 3.81 5.23
CA ILE A 417 18.05 4.51 6.02
C ILE A 417 17.65 3.67 7.24
N THR A 418 17.52 4.35 8.38
CA THR A 418 17.11 3.76 9.66
C THR A 418 15.67 4.15 10.00
N SER A 419 15.20 3.88 11.22
CA SER A 419 13.91 4.37 11.72
C SER A 419 13.94 5.85 12.14
N LEU A 420 15.09 6.52 12.15
CA LEU A 420 15.18 7.96 12.43
C LEU A 420 15.41 8.73 11.13
N TRP A 421 14.46 9.59 10.76
CA TRP A 421 14.49 10.38 9.52
C TRP A 421 14.60 11.86 9.84
N ASP A 422 15.80 12.41 9.71
CA ASP A 422 16.11 13.82 9.95
C ASP A 422 16.53 14.60 8.69
N ASP A 423 16.54 13.93 7.53
CA ASP A 423 17.00 14.45 6.23
C ASP A 423 15.85 14.91 5.29
N ILE A 424 14.60 14.78 5.72
CA ILE A 424 13.43 15.22 4.96
C ILE A 424 13.09 16.64 5.39
N GLU A 425 13.12 17.56 4.43
CA GLU A 425 12.81 18.97 4.69
C GLU A 425 11.30 19.20 4.73
N TYR A 426 10.84 19.82 5.81
CA TYR A 426 9.46 20.33 5.96
C TYR A 426 9.36 21.83 5.58
N ASN A 427 10.43 22.42 5.08
CA ASN A 427 10.46 23.81 4.64
C ASN A 427 9.81 23.94 3.25
N ASN A 428 9.08 25.03 3.00
CA ASN A 428 8.45 25.33 1.71
C ASN A 428 7.44 24.28 1.21
N LEU A 429 6.89 23.41 2.07
CA LEU A 429 5.85 22.43 1.70
C LEU A 429 4.65 23.05 0.99
N THR A 430 4.34 24.32 1.29
CA THR A 430 3.27 25.07 0.64
C THR A 430 3.46 25.17 -0.89
N LYS A 431 4.71 25.18 -1.38
CA LYS A 431 5.06 25.27 -2.81
C LYS A 431 5.01 23.91 -3.53
N GLU A 432 4.98 22.79 -2.81
CA GLU A 432 4.94 21.47 -3.44
C GLU A 432 3.59 21.22 -4.14
N GLY A 433 3.64 20.60 -5.32
CA GLY A 433 2.45 20.20 -6.08
C GLY A 433 1.74 21.32 -6.83
N ASN A 434 2.31 22.54 -6.91
CA ASN A 434 1.76 23.68 -7.66
C ASN A 434 0.30 24.04 -7.29
N ILE A 435 -0.06 23.82 -6.03
CA ILE A 435 -1.39 24.14 -5.47
C ILE A 435 -1.26 24.94 -4.18
N GLU A 436 -2.16 25.90 -3.97
CA GLU A 436 -2.18 26.72 -2.75
C GLU A 436 -2.96 26.00 -1.64
N PHE A 437 -2.26 25.14 -0.90
CA PHE A 437 -2.81 24.44 0.26
C PHE A 437 -1.74 24.38 1.34
N GLN A 438 -1.88 25.22 2.36
CA GLN A 438 -0.77 25.49 3.29
C GLN A 438 -0.65 24.43 4.39
N ASN A 439 -1.78 23.92 4.90
CA ASN A 439 -1.84 22.99 6.02
C ASN A 439 -2.26 21.60 5.54
N GLY A 440 -1.68 20.54 6.10
CA GLY A 440 -2.06 19.15 5.76
C GLY A 440 -1.36 18.55 4.53
N LYS A 441 -0.37 19.24 3.94
CA LYS A 441 0.54 18.61 2.96
C LYS A 441 1.63 17.82 3.67
N LYS A 442 1.82 16.58 3.27
CA LYS A 442 3.02 15.80 3.64
C LYS A 442 4.08 15.90 2.52
N PRO A 443 5.38 15.92 2.86
CA PRO A 443 6.47 16.06 1.89
C PRO A 443 6.44 14.93 0.85
N VAL A 444 6.59 15.25 -0.44
CA VAL A 444 6.62 14.23 -1.50
C VAL A 444 7.79 13.26 -1.30
N LYS A 445 8.97 13.75 -0.92
CA LYS A 445 10.17 12.94 -0.65
C LYS A 445 9.92 11.87 0.43
N LEU A 446 9.11 12.20 1.45
CA LEU A 446 8.72 11.27 2.51
C LEU A 446 7.89 10.11 1.95
N LEU A 447 6.88 10.44 1.14
CA LEU A 447 5.98 9.44 0.57
C LEU A 447 6.70 8.58 -0.48
N GLN A 448 7.55 9.19 -1.32
CA GLN A 448 8.39 8.44 -2.26
C GLN A 448 9.28 7.43 -1.55
N ARG A 449 9.84 7.79 -0.39
CA ARG A 449 10.66 6.89 0.42
C ARG A 449 9.85 5.69 0.93
N LEU A 450 8.64 5.92 1.44
CA LEU A 450 7.75 4.84 1.91
C LEU A 450 7.29 3.93 0.77
N ILE A 451 6.95 4.51 -0.39
CA ILE A 451 6.57 3.77 -1.59
C ILE A 451 7.74 2.92 -2.08
N ASN A 452 8.94 3.49 -2.21
CA ASN A 452 10.13 2.73 -2.60
C ASN A 452 10.46 1.61 -1.61
N LEU A 453 10.28 1.85 -0.31
CA LEU A 453 10.54 0.86 0.75
C LEU A 453 9.62 -0.37 0.63
N SER A 454 8.38 -0.21 0.17
CA SER A 454 7.33 -1.22 0.31
C SER A 454 6.70 -1.70 -1.01
N THR A 455 6.98 -1.07 -2.15
CA THR A 455 6.33 -1.38 -3.43
C THR A 455 7.33 -1.70 -4.55
N ASN A 456 6.87 -2.49 -5.50
CA ASN A 456 7.47 -2.72 -6.81
C ASN A 456 6.76 -1.89 -7.88
N ASN A 457 7.19 -2.04 -9.13
CA ASN A 457 6.82 -1.17 -10.22
C ASN A 457 5.35 -1.26 -10.68
N ASN A 458 4.54 -2.23 -10.26
CA ASN A 458 3.14 -2.36 -10.74
C ASN A 458 2.10 -2.46 -9.60
N ASP A 459 2.54 -2.16 -8.39
CA ASP A 459 1.75 -2.34 -7.17
C ASP A 459 0.73 -1.21 -6.97
N ILE A 460 -0.28 -1.48 -6.13
CA ILE A 460 -1.36 -0.51 -5.81
C ILE A 460 -1.09 0.14 -4.45
N VAL A 461 -1.11 1.48 -4.43
CA VAL A 461 -0.99 2.33 -3.25
C VAL A 461 -2.35 2.95 -2.91
N LEU A 462 -2.85 2.72 -1.70
CA LEU A 462 -4.12 3.30 -1.22
C LEU A 462 -3.84 4.35 -0.15
N ASP A 463 -4.52 5.49 -0.26
CA ASP A 463 -4.57 6.50 0.79
C ASP A 463 -6.02 6.94 0.99
N PHE A 464 -6.60 6.55 2.11
CA PHE A 464 -8.00 6.84 2.44
C PHE A 464 -8.18 8.03 3.41
N PHE A 465 -7.10 8.79 3.62
CA PHE A 465 -7.09 10.12 4.22
C PHE A 465 -6.28 11.05 3.32
N SER A 466 -6.61 11.06 2.02
CA SER A 466 -5.66 11.57 1.01
C SER A 466 -5.39 13.08 1.11
N GLY A 467 -6.29 13.85 1.72
CA GLY A 467 -6.17 15.30 1.88
C GLY A 467 -5.89 15.98 0.54
N SER A 468 -4.71 16.59 0.43
CA SER A 468 -4.26 17.24 -0.81
C SER A 468 -3.75 16.27 -1.90
N ALA A 469 -3.85 14.96 -1.71
CA ALA A 469 -3.34 13.92 -2.59
C ALA A 469 -1.80 13.96 -2.79
N SER A 470 -1.04 14.22 -1.72
CA SER A 470 0.44 14.13 -1.75
C SER A 470 0.91 12.72 -2.16
N THR A 471 0.17 11.67 -1.77
CA THR A 471 0.50 10.27 -2.09
C THR A 471 0.41 9.99 -3.58
N ALA A 472 -0.65 10.43 -4.25
CA ALA A 472 -0.78 10.32 -5.71
C ALA A 472 0.36 11.04 -6.46
N HIS A 473 0.74 12.24 -6.01
CA HIS A 473 1.90 12.96 -6.57
C HIS A 473 3.17 12.10 -6.44
N ALA A 474 3.46 11.56 -5.26
CA ALA A 474 4.65 10.73 -5.05
C ALA A 474 4.67 9.48 -5.94
N VAL A 475 3.53 8.81 -6.14
CA VAL A 475 3.40 7.66 -7.04
C VAL A 475 3.72 8.06 -8.49
N MET A 476 3.11 9.13 -9.00
CA MET A 476 3.34 9.59 -10.37
C MET A 476 4.79 10.00 -10.61
N GLN A 477 5.39 10.69 -9.62
CA GLN A 477 6.77 11.11 -9.68
C GLN A 477 7.73 9.91 -9.71
N LEU A 478 7.48 8.87 -8.90
CA LEU A 478 8.29 7.66 -8.94
C LEU A 478 8.18 6.92 -10.27
N ASN A 479 6.95 6.73 -10.79
CA ASN A 479 6.75 6.12 -12.10
C ASN A 479 7.48 6.87 -13.22
N ALA A 480 7.57 8.20 -13.13
CA ALA A 480 8.35 9.02 -14.06
C ALA A 480 9.87 8.82 -13.92
N GLU A 481 10.36 8.59 -12.70
CA GLU A 481 11.77 8.44 -12.38
C GLU A 481 12.31 7.05 -12.73
N ASP A 482 11.56 6.00 -12.39
CA ASP A 482 11.99 4.60 -12.51
C ASP A 482 11.31 3.80 -13.64
N GLY A 483 10.41 4.44 -14.40
CA GLY A 483 9.67 3.79 -15.48
C GLY A 483 8.60 2.81 -14.99
N GLY A 484 8.21 2.89 -13.71
CA GLY A 484 7.16 2.10 -13.12
C GLY A 484 5.76 2.41 -13.64
N ASN A 485 4.83 1.55 -13.28
CA ASN A 485 3.39 1.59 -13.52
C ASN A 485 2.61 1.34 -12.21
N ARG A 486 3.09 1.91 -11.09
CA ARG A 486 2.38 1.85 -9.80
C ARG A 486 1.06 2.61 -9.91
N LYS A 487 0.04 2.11 -9.22
CA LYS A 487 -1.32 2.64 -9.27
C LYS A 487 -1.66 3.28 -7.95
N PHE A 488 -2.51 4.31 -7.96
CA PHE A 488 -3.01 4.90 -6.73
C PHE A 488 -4.53 4.88 -6.63
N ILE A 489 -5.03 4.73 -5.40
CA ILE A 489 -6.44 4.90 -5.04
C ILE A 489 -6.50 5.92 -3.91
N MET A 490 -6.98 7.12 -4.20
CA MET A 490 -7.18 8.18 -3.20
C MET A 490 -8.64 8.20 -2.75
N VAL A 491 -8.87 8.28 -1.44
CA VAL A 491 -10.21 8.52 -0.88
C VAL A 491 -10.18 9.78 -0.03
N GLN A 492 -11.14 10.66 -0.29
CA GLN A 492 -11.28 11.91 0.45
C GLN A 492 -12.75 12.25 0.65
N ILE A 493 -13.09 12.68 1.86
CA ILE A 493 -14.43 13.21 2.15
C ILE A 493 -14.60 14.61 1.53
N ASP A 494 -15.79 14.89 1.01
CA ASP A 494 -16.18 16.20 0.47
C ASP A 494 -16.39 17.24 1.58
N GLU A 495 -15.29 17.59 2.25
CA GLU A 495 -15.24 18.62 3.28
C GLU A 495 -15.04 19.99 2.64
N LYS A 496 -15.87 20.96 3.04
CA LYS A 496 -15.75 22.35 2.59
C LYS A 496 -14.48 22.99 3.16
N VAL A 497 -13.78 23.72 2.30
CA VAL A 497 -12.64 24.53 2.69
C VAL A 497 -13.14 25.79 3.41
N LYS A 498 -12.46 26.23 4.47
CA LYS A 498 -12.78 27.46 5.20
C LYS A 498 -12.56 28.70 4.33
N GLU A 499 -13.50 29.65 4.38
CA GLU A 499 -13.56 30.82 3.49
C GLU A 499 -12.34 31.76 3.60
N ASP A 500 -11.69 31.77 4.76
CA ASP A 500 -10.54 32.64 5.08
C ASP A 500 -9.19 32.07 4.63
N THR A 501 -9.18 30.92 3.94
CA THR A 501 -7.94 30.25 3.53
C THR A 501 -7.56 30.55 2.08
N GLU A 502 -6.25 30.50 1.78
CA GLU A 502 -5.75 30.62 0.40
C GLU A 502 -6.32 29.53 -0.53
N ALA A 503 -6.56 28.34 0.01
CA ALA A 503 -7.19 27.25 -0.74
C ALA A 503 -8.61 27.61 -1.21
N TYR A 504 -9.39 28.33 -0.40
CA TYR A 504 -10.72 28.81 -0.79
C TYR A 504 -10.62 29.86 -1.91
N LYS A 505 -9.71 30.83 -1.79
CA LYS A 505 -9.47 31.84 -2.83
C LYS A 505 -9.07 31.19 -4.15
N PHE A 506 -8.09 30.29 -4.11
CA PHE A 506 -7.61 29.53 -5.25
C PHE A 506 -8.75 28.78 -5.97
N LEU A 507 -9.60 28.05 -5.23
CA LEU A 507 -10.72 27.30 -5.83
C LEU A 507 -11.75 28.22 -6.51
N ASN A 508 -12.02 29.39 -5.92
CA ASN A 508 -12.89 30.38 -6.55
C ASN A 508 -12.27 30.97 -7.82
N GLU A 509 -10.98 31.28 -7.82
CA GLU A 509 -10.27 31.81 -8.99
C GLU A 509 -10.35 30.85 -10.19
N ILE A 510 -10.29 29.54 -9.94
CA ILE A 510 -10.42 28.51 -10.98
C ILE A 510 -11.86 28.04 -11.22
N ASN A 511 -12.86 28.69 -10.61
CA ASN A 511 -14.29 28.37 -10.70
C ASN A 511 -14.61 26.88 -10.39
N LYS A 512 -14.05 26.35 -9.30
CA LYS A 512 -14.29 24.99 -8.82
C LYS A 512 -15.03 24.99 -7.46
N PRO A 513 -15.76 23.90 -7.13
CA PRO A 513 -16.32 23.73 -5.80
C PRO A 513 -15.28 23.91 -4.70
N THR A 514 -15.65 24.60 -3.63
CA THR A 514 -14.74 24.98 -2.54
C THR A 514 -14.60 23.85 -1.50
N ASN A 515 -14.10 22.70 -1.93
CA ASN A 515 -13.90 21.52 -1.09
C ASN A 515 -12.49 20.93 -1.21
N ILE A 516 -12.09 20.10 -0.25
CA ILE A 516 -10.76 19.48 -0.21
C ILE A 516 -10.55 18.53 -1.40
N CYS A 517 -11.62 17.88 -1.89
CA CYS A 517 -11.53 16.98 -3.03
C CYS A 517 -11.04 17.68 -4.31
N GLU A 518 -11.50 18.90 -4.58
CA GLU A 518 -11.03 19.67 -5.72
C GLU A 518 -9.55 20.06 -5.60
N ILE A 519 -9.06 20.35 -4.39
CA ILE A 519 -7.62 20.60 -4.16
C ILE A 519 -6.79 19.37 -4.53
N GLY A 520 -7.20 18.19 -4.05
CA GLY A 520 -6.52 16.92 -4.35
C GLY A 520 -6.50 16.62 -5.85
N LYS A 521 -7.66 16.69 -6.52
CA LYS A 521 -7.76 16.46 -7.97
C LYS A 521 -6.93 17.46 -8.76
N GLU A 522 -6.95 18.74 -8.38
CA GLU A 522 -6.18 19.78 -9.08
C GLU A 522 -4.67 19.60 -8.91
N ARG A 523 -4.21 19.15 -7.74
CA ARG A 523 -2.80 18.76 -7.55
C ARG A 523 -2.40 17.67 -8.55
N ILE A 524 -3.20 16.60 -8.64
CA ILE A 524 -2.90 15.47 -9.54
C ILE A 524 -2.82 15.94 -10.99
N ARG A 525 -3.80 16.75 -11.45
CA ARG A 525 -3.80 17.34 -12.80
C ARG A 525 -2.53 18.14 -13.09
N ARG A 526 -2.19 19.07 -12.20
CA ARG A 526 -1.03 19.97 -12.38
C ARG A 526 0.30 19.24 -12.36
N VAL A 527 0.44 18.26 -11.47
CA VAL A 527 1.65 17.43 -11.38
C VAL A 527 1.77 16.55 -12.61
N GLY A 528 0.69 15.91 -13.07
CA GLY A 528 0.68 15.09 -14.28
C GLY A 528 1.11 15.87 -15.52
N GLU A 529 0.54 17.06 -15.73
CA GLU A 529 0.93 17.94 -16.83
C GLU A 529 2.38 18.42 -16.73
N LYS A 530 2.86 18.69 -15.51
CA LYS A 530 4.26 19.06 -15.28
C LYS A 530 5.21 17.92 -15.65
N ILE A 531 4.96 16.71 -15.14
CA ILE A 531 5.77 15.51 -15.43
C ILE A 531 5.79 15.23 -16.93
N LYS A 532 4.63 15.28 -17.58
CA LYS A 532 4.51 15.10 -19.03
C LYS A 532 5.38 16.09 -19.80
N LYS A 533 5.28 17.38 -19.49
CA LYS A 533 6.11 18.43 -20.14
C LYS A 533 7.60 18.20 -19.93
N GLU A 534 8.02 17.89 -18.69
CA GLU A 534 9.43 17.64 -18.39
C GLU A 534 10.00 16.43 -19.14
N ILE A 535 9.20 15.36 -19.31
CA ILE A 535 9.59 14.18 -20.10
C ILE A 535 9.63 14.52 -21.59
N GLU A 536 8.62 15.19 -22.13
CA GLU A 536 8.58 15.60 -23.53
C GLU A 536 9.74 16.54 -23.90
N GLU A 537 10.11 17.47 -23.02
CA GLU A 537 11.27 18.36 -23.21
C GLU A 537 12.60 17.60 -23.15
N LYS A 538 12.75 16.65 -22.22
CA LYS A 538 13.93 15.76 -22.20
C LYS A 538 14.02 14.93 -23.48
N ASN A 539 12.90 14.37 -23.92
CA ASN A 539 12.82 13.56 -25.13
C ASN A 539 13.16 14.35 -26.41
N LYS A 540 12.82 15.65 -26.47
CA LYS A 540 13.19 16.52 -27.60
C LYS A 540 14.70 16.81 -27.67
N ASN A 541 15.40 16.73 -26.54
CA ASN A 541 16.82 17.06 -26.42
C ASN A 541 17.72 15.80 -26.26
N LEU A 542 17.20 14.61 -26.59
CA LEU A 542 17.96 13.35 -26.49
C LEU A 542 19.17 13.39 -27.41
N LYS A 543 20.28 12.84 -26.93
CA LYS A 543 21.44 12.48 -27.76
C LYS A 543 21.17 11.14 -28.46
N ASP A 544 21.86 10.88 -29.56
CA ASP A 544 21.65 9.69 -30.42
C ASP A 544 21.73 8.32 -29.70
N GLU A 545 22.26 8.27 -28.47
CA GLU A 545 22.42 7.05 -27.67
C GLU A 545 21.38 6.91 -26.52
N GLU A 546 20.51 7.89 -26.29
CA GLU A 546 19.53 7.87 -25.18
C GLU A 546 18.14 7.41 -25.64
N GLU A 547 17.54 6.46 -24.92
CA GLU A 547 16.20 5.96 -25.22
C GLU A 547 15.09 6.96 -24.86
N LEU A 548 14.03 7.00 -25.67
CA LEU A 548 12.83 7.78 -25.41
C LEU A 548 12.16 7.35 -24.11
N LYS A 549 12.03 8.28 -23.15
CA LYS A 549 11.31 8.02 -21.91
C LYS A 549 9.81 8.06 -22.16
N LYS A 550 9.11 7.00 -21.77
CA LYS A 550 7.65 6.94 -21.82
C LYS A 550 7.05 7.85 -20.74
N VAL A 551 6.01 8.61 -21.08
CA VAL A 551 5.21 9.36 -20.10
C VAL A 551 4.42 8.34 -19.25
N PRO A 552 4.48 8.42 -17.91
CA PRO A 552 3.71 7.52 -17.05
C PRO A 552 2.20 7.79 -17.15
N ASP A 553 1.38 6.93 -16.55
CA ASP A 553 -0.05 7.21 -16.43
C ASP A 553 -0.27 8.46 -15.54
N ILE A 554 -0.71 9.55 -16.18
CA ILE A 554 -1.06 10.82 -15.54
C ILE A 554 -2.57 11.01 -15.35
N GLY A 555 -3.37 10.03 -15.77
CA GLY A 555 -4.82 10.06 -15.63
C GLY A 555 -5.29 9.61 -14.25
N PHE A 556 -6.60 9.73 -14.05
CA PHE A 556 -7.33 9.12 -12.94
C PHE A 556 -8.84 9.14 -13.23
N LYS A 557 -9.57 8.10 -12.77
CA LYS A 557 -11.04 8.06 -12.77
C LYS A 557 -11.59 8.62 -11.46
N VAL A 558 -12.60 9.47 -11.54
CA VAL A 558 -13.28 10.04 -10.38
C VAL A 558 -14.58 9.28 -10.10
N PHE A 559 -14.75 8.87 -8.85
CA PHE A 559 -15.98 8.26 -8.35
C PHE A 559 -16.53 9.02 -7.14
N ARG A 560 -17.84 8.95 -6.92
CA ARG A 560 -18.51 9.53 -5.74
C ARG A 560 -19.41 8.51 -5.08
N THR A 561 -19.48 8.50 -3.74
CA THR A 561 -20.49 7.67 -3.06
C THR A 561 -21.89 8.19 -3.37
N ALA A 562 -22.79 7.27 -3.74
CA ALA A 562 -24.16 7.58 -4.13
C ALA A 562 -25.12 6.50 -3.62
N ASP A 563 -26.41 6.79 -3.61
CA ASP A 563 -27.43 5.77 -3.38
C ASP A 563 -27.49 4.82 -4.58
N THR A 564 -27.86 3.57 -4.32
CA THR A 564 -28.03 2.53 -5.35
C THR A 564 -28.96 2.98 -6.48
N ASN A 565 -28.60 2.66 -7.72
CA ASN A 565 -29.45 2.90 -8.89
C ASN A 565 -30.49 1.79 -9.08
N ILE A 566 -30.37 0.68 -8.35
CA ILE A 566 -31.19 -0.52 -8.52
C ILE A 566 -32.23 -0.61 -7.40
N ASN A 567 -33.46 -0.93 -7.77
CA ASN A 567 -34.61 -0.94 -6.87
C ASN A 567 -34.71 -2.24 -6.05
N TRP A 568 -33.83 -2.41 -5.06
CA TRP A 568 -33.81 -3.59 -4.20
C TRP A 568 -35.04 -3.76 -3.30
N ARG A 569 -35.81 -2.68 -3.05
CA ARG A 569 -36.94 -2.69 -2.11
C ARG A 569 -38.12 -3.54 -2.59
N LYS A 570 -38.37 -3.61 -3.90
CA LYS A 570 -39.50 -4.36 -4.46
C LYS A 570 -39.29 -5.88 -4.50
N ILE A 571 -38.07 -6.37 -4.28
CA ILE A 571 -37.74 -7.80 -4.32
C ILE A 571 -38.14 -8.52 -3.01
N ARG A 572 -38.33 -7.80 -1.89
CA ARG A 572 -38.69 -8.40 -0.59
C ARG A 572 -40.19 -8.39 -0.26
N ASP A 573 -40.98 -7.45 -0.80
CA ASP A 573 -42.41 -7.29 -0.48
C ASP A 573 -43.32 -7.56 -1.69
N ILE A 574 -43.18 -8.73 -2.33
CA ILE A 574 -44.08 -9.15 -3.42
C ILE A 574 -45.49 -9.55 -2.89
N SER A 575 -45.71 -9.57 -1.58
CA SER A 575 -46.96 -10.06 -1.01
C SER A 575 -48.08 -9.05 -0.82
N ASN A 576 -47.90 -7.73 -0.99
CA ASN A 576 -49.01 -6.77 -0.81
C ASN A 576 -48.98 -5.56 -1.76
N SER A 577 -49.92 -5.59 -2.71
CA SER A 577 -50.68 -4.48 -3.31
C SER A 577 -49.94 -3.27 -3.89
N GLU A 578 -49.93 -3.15 -5.21
CA GLU A 578 -50.76 -2.24 -6.03
C GLU A 578 -50.17 -2.18 -7.44
N SER A 579 -51.05 -2.18 -8.46
CA SER A 579 -50.71 -2.19 -9.87
C SER A 579 -49.79 -1.02 -10.24
N LEU A 580 -48.51 -1.31 -10.41
CA LEU A 580 -47.54 -0.41 -11.03
C LEU A 580 -47.97 -0.16 -12.49
N PRO A 581 -47.84 1.06 -13.02
CA PRO A 581 -48.16 1.32 -14.41
C PRO A 581 -47.21 0.52 -15.31
N PHE A 582 -47.77 -0.44 -16.06
CA PHE A 582 -47.10 -1.34 -17.01
C PHE A 582 -46.33 -0.64 -18.16
N ASN A 583 -46.32 0.70 -18.23
CA ASN A 583 -45.83 1.45 -19.38
C ASN A 583 -44.36 1.85 -19.33
N GLU A 584 -43.64 1.62 -18.22
CA GLU A 584 -42.20 1.94 -18.11
C GLU A 584 -41.44 0.75 -17.50
N PRO A 585 -40.87 -0.17 -18.33
CA PRO A 585 -40.16 -1.34 -17.85
C PRO A 585 -39.04 -1.00 -16.85
N ASP A 586 -38.32 0.10 -17.06
CA ASP A 586 -37.19 0.54 -16.23
C ASP A 586 -37.54 0.86 -14.78
N ARG A 587 -38.77 1.31 -14.49
CA ARG A 587 -39.21 1.63 -13.11
C ARG A 587 -39.41 0.39 -12.22
N LEU A 588 -39.39 -0.80 -12.82
CA LEU A 588 -39.40 -2.05 -12.08
C LEU A 588 -38.03 -2.29 -11.44
N ASP A 589 -36.96 -2.07 -12.20
CA ASP A 589 -35.60 -2.48 -11.81
C ASP A 589 -34.75 -1.32 -11.30
N PHE A 590 -35.01 -0.08 -11.75
CA PHE A 590 -34.17 1.07 -11.48
C PHE A 590 -34.93 2.21 -10.80
N ILE A 591 -34.19 3.08 -10.09
CA ILE A 591 -34.72 4.31 -9.48
C ILE A 591 -34.96 5.39 -10.53
N GLU A 592 -35.69 6.46 -10.20
CA GLU A 592 -35.84 7.60 -11.11
C GLU A 592 -34.49 8.32 -11.35
N ASN A 593 -34.28 8.81 -12.58
CA ASN A 593 -33.05 9.50 -13.03
C ASN A 593 -31.76 8.65 -12.96
N TYR A 594 -31.89 7.32 -13.09
CA TYR A 594 -30.76 6.42 -13.18
C TYR A 594 -29.93 6.66 -14.47
N ASN A 595 -28.70 6.16 -14.47
CA ASN A 595 -27.80 6.19 -15.62
C ASN A 595 -27.21 4.78 -15.85
N ASP A 596 -27.22 4.31 -17.08
CA ASP A 596 -26.79 2.95 -17.43
C ASP A 596 -25.34 2.67 -17.04
N LYS A 597 -24.43 3.63 -17.30
CA LYS A 597 -23.02 3.48 -16.88
C LYS A 597 -22.90 3.31 -15.36
N ASP A 598 -23.72 4.00 -14.59
CA ASP A 598 -23.69 3.91 -13.12
C ASP A 598 -24.26 2.58 -12.62
N ILE A 599 -25.27 2.01 -13.30
CA ILE A 599 -25.75 0.64 -13.05
C ILE A 599 -24.66 -0.37 -13.36
N VAL A 600 -23.96 -0.23 -14.49
CA VAL A 600 -22.85 -1.10 -14.87
C VAL A 600 -21.77 -1.09 -13.79
N TYR A 601 -21.31 0.09 -13.36
CA TYR A 601 -20.34 0.18 -12.27
C TYR A 601 -20.87 -0.39 -10.94
N GLU A 602 -22.14 -0.19 -10.60
CA GLU A 602 -22.75 -0.79 -9.40
C GLU A 602 -22.74 -2.32 -9.45
N VAL A 603 -23.07 -2.90 -10.59
CA VAL A 603 -23.04 -4.36 -10.80
C VAL A 603 -21.60 -4.87 -10.68
N LEU A 604 -20.63 -4.15 -11.25
CA LEU A 604 -19.21 -4.51 -11.23
C LEU A 604 -18.58 -4.39 -9.84
N LEU A 605 -19.01 -3.45 -9.01
CA LEU A 605 -18.62 -3.36 -7.59
C LEU A 605 -19.02 -4.59 -6.78
N ARG A 606 -19.93 -5.42 -7.30
CA ARG A 606 -20.33 -6.68 -6.66
C ARG A 606 -19.55 -7.88 -7.15
N GLN A 607 -18.70 -7.67 -8.15
CA GLN A 607 -17.87 -8.70 -8.77
C GLN A 607 -16.49 -8.68 -8.13
N ARG A 608 -16.03 -9.84 -7.64
CA ARG A 608 -14.86 -9.91 -6.77
C ARG A 608 -13.51 -9.69 -7.46
N ASP A 609 -13.46 -9.85 -8.77
CA ASP A 609 -12.19 -10.10 -9.47
C ASP A 609 -11.84 -9.03 -10.51
N LEU A 610 -12.50 -7.87 -10.49
CA LEU A 610 -12.30 -6.81 -11.48
C LEU A 610 -11.94 -5.45 -10.85
N PRO A 611 -10.80 -4.85 -11.24
CA PRO A 611 -10.49 -3.46 -10.89
C PRO A 611 -11.49 -2.49 -11.51
N LEU A 612 -11.81 -1.41 -10.80
CA LEU A 612 -12.66 -0.31 -11.29
C LEU A 612 -12.01 0.52 -12.41
N SER A 613 -10.69 0.39 -12.56
CA SER A 613 -9.91 1.02 -13.61
C SER A 613 -10.17 0.45 -15.00
N GLU A 614 -10.74 -0.75 -15.12
CA GLU A 614 -10.90 -1.42 -16.41
C GLU A 614 -11.79 -0.64 -17.40
N LYS A 615 -11.57 -0.92 -18.69
CA LYS A 615 -12.26 -0.24 -19.78
C LYS A 615 -13.71 -0.70 -19.90
N LEU A 616 -14.61 0.25 -20.12
CA LEU A 616 -16.02 0.04 -20.41
C LEU A 616 -16.28 0.37 -21.88
N GLU A 617 -16.81 -0.58 -22.64
CA GLU A 617 -17.16 -0.44 -24.05
C GLU A 617 -18.66 -0.66 -24.23
N THR A 618 -19.30 0.15 -25.07
CA THR A 618 -20.70 -0.08 -25.49
C THR A 618 -20.69 -0.89 -26.78
N LEU A 619 -21.52 -1.95 -26.84
CA LEU A 619 -21.67 -2.81 -28.01
C LEU A 619 -22.88 -2.36 -28.85
N ASP A 620 -22.80 -1.15 -29.40
CA ASP A 620 -23.88 -0.51 -30.16
C ASP A 620 -24.38 -1.34 -31.35
N THR A 621 -23.56 -2.26 -31.86
CA THR A 621 -23.92 -3.16 -32.97
C THR A 621 -24.86 -4.29 -32.58
N ILE A 622 -24.92 -4.64 -31.29
CA ILE A 622 -25.74 -5.73 -30.73
C ILE A 622 -26.96 -5.15 -30.01
N GLY A 623 -26.76 -4.09 -29.23
CA GLY A 623 -27.83 -3.40 -28.53
C GLY A 623 -27.37 -2.05 -27.99
N ASN A 624 -28.31 -1.11 -27.86
CA ASN A 624 -28.02 0.27 -27.42
C ASN A 624 -27.65 0.37 -25.93
N ARG A 625 -27.95 -0.66 -25.14
CA ARG A 625 -27.75 -0.75 -23.67
C ARG A 625 -27.01 -2.03 -23.30
N THR A 626 -26.12 -2.48 -24.18
CA THR A 626 -25.26 -3.64 -23.97
C THR A 626 -23.82 -3.19 -23.79
N TYR A 627 -23.19 -3.60 -22.69
CA TYR A 627 -21.88 -3.13 -22.27
C TYR A 627 -20.90 -4.29 -22.10
N LEU A 628 -19.66 -4.09 -22.51
CA LEU A 628 -18.54 -4.99 -22.31
C LEU A 628 -17.50 -4.33 -21.41
N TYR A 629 -17.17 -4.98 -20.30
CA TYR A 629 -16.21 -4.50 -19.32
C TYR A 629 -15.00 -5.44 -19.23
N ALA A 630 -13.80 -4.87 -19.17
CA ALA A 630 -12.52 -5.61 -19.14
C ALA A 630 -12.39 -6.66 -20.27
N SER A 631 -13.06 -6.43 -21.42
CA SER A 631 -13.20 -7.38 -22.53
C SER A 631 -13.72 -8.79 -22.13
N SER A 632 -14.34 -8.92 -20.95
CA SER A 632 -14.61 -10.21 -20.31
C SER A 632 -15.99 -10.30 -19.67
N TYR A 633 -16.56 -9.19 -19.21
CA TYR A 633 -17.87 -9.17 -18.53
C TYR A 633 -18.86 -8.43 -19.41
N LEU A 634 -19.93 -9.11 -19.82
CA LEU A 634 -20.99 -8.53 -20.62
C LEU A 634 -22.20 -8.24 -19.73
N ILE A 635 -22.70 -7.01 -19.80
CA ILE A 635 -23.87 -6.54 -19.06
C ILE A 635 -24.90 -6.03 -20.06
N CYS A 636 -26.03 -6.72 -20.13
CA CYS A 636 -27.14 -6.42 -21.04
C CYS A 636 -28.30 -5.81 -20.26
N LEU A 637 -28.51 -4.50 -20.42
CA LEU A 637 -29.56 -3.72 -19.75
C LEU A 637 -30.78 -3.45 -20.66
N GLU A 638 -30.85 -4.14 -21.81
CA GLU A 638 -31.97 -4.04 -22.74
C GLU A 638 -33.33 -4.29 -22.08
N THR A 639 -34.38 -3.68 -22.61
CA THR A 639 -35.76 -3.83 -22.09
C THR A 639 -36.48 -5.06 -22.64
N ASP A 640 -35.96 -5.65 -23.73
CA ASP A 640 -36.51 -6.82 -24.40
C ASP A 640 -35.37 -7.67 -24.94
N ILE A 641 -35.27 -8.92 -24.48
CA ILE A 641 -34.25 -9.87 -24.94
C ILE A 641 -34.88 -10.81 -25.97
N THR A 642 -34.27 -10.91 -27.15
CA THR A 642 -34.73 -11.78 -28.25
C THR A 642 -33.73 -12.87 -28.58
N GLU A 643 -34.17 -13.95 -29.22
CA GLU A 643 -33.26 -15.03 -29.68
C GLU A 643 -32.16 -14.51 -30.63
N ASN A 644 -32.44 -13.48 -31.43
CA ASN A 644 -31.44 -12.90 -32.33
C ASN A 644 -30.31 -12.20 -31.55
N LEU A 645 -30.68 -11.40 -30.54
CA LEU A 645 -29.72 -10.75 -29.63
C LEU A 645 -28.80 -11.79 -28.98
N ILE A 646 -29.36 -12.91 -28.50
CA ILE A 646 -28.59 -13.99 -27.86
C ILE A 646 -27.61 -14.65 -28.83
N LYS A 647 -27.98 -14.82 -30.10
CA LYS A 647 -27.09 -15.35 -31.14
C LYS A 647 -25.94 -14.39 -31.42
N GLU A 648 -26.22 -13.10 -31.57
CA GLU A 648 -25.19 -12.07 -31.77
C GLU A 648 -24.22 -11.99 -30.58
N LEU A 649 -24.72 -12.12 -29.35
CA LEU A 649 -23.90 -12.18 -28.13
C LEU A 649 -23.02 -13.44 -28.09
N ALA A 650 -23.52 -14.57 -28.60
CA ALA A 650 -22.79 -15.84 -28.66
C ALA A 650 -21.68 -15.84 -29.72
N ASP A 651 -21.79 -15.00 -30.75
CA ASP A 651 -20.82 -14.88 -31.84
C ASP A 651 -19.66 -13.91 -31.52
N LEU A 652 -19.67 -13.28 -30.34
CA LEU A 652 -18.59 -12.40 -29.87
C LEU A 652 -17.25 -13.16 -29.77
N ASN A 653 -16.18 -12.51 -30.25
CA ASN A 653 -14.82 -13.04 -30.19
C ASN A 653 -13.82 -11.95 -29.75
N PRO A 654 -13.16 -12.10 -28.58
CA PRO A 654 -13.26 -13.21 -27.64
C PRO A 654 -14.62 -13.28 -26.95
N LEU A 655 -15.05 -14.51 -26.62
CA LEU A 655 -16.32 -14.72 -25.91
C LEU A 655 -16.19 -14.23 -24.46
N PRO A 656 -17.13 -13.40 -23.96
CA PRO A 656 -17.15 -12.98 -22.56
C PRO A 656 -17.19 -14.17 -21.60
N ILE A 657 -16.53 -14.02 -20.45
CA ILE A 657 -16.49 -15.04 -19.40
C ILE A 657 -17.70 -14.95 -18.46
N LYS A 658 -18.39 -13.81 -18.44
CA LYS A 658 -19.55 -13.60 -17.59
C LYS A 658 -20.61 -12.81 -18.33
N PHE A 659 -21.85 -13.27 -18.26
CA PHE A 659 -23.01 -12.60 -18.84
C PHE A 659 -23.96 -12.22 -17.71
N ILE A 660 -24.33 -10.95 -17.68
CA ILE A 660 -25.26 -10.39 -16.70
C ILE A 660 -26.42 -9.79 -17.48
N PHE A 661 -27.61 -10.33 -17.26
CA PHE A 661 -28.83 -9.87 -17.91
C PHE A 661 -29.77 -9.21 -16.91
N ARG A 662 -30.57 -8.27 -17.39
CA ARG A 662 -31.73 -7.79 -16.66
C ARG A 662 -32.85 -8.84 -16.65
N ASP A 663 -33.35 -9.22 -15.47
CA ASP A 663 -34.34 -10.31 -15.40
C ASP A 663 -35.67 -9.96 -16.05
N SER A 664 -36.18 -8.76 -15.77
CA SER A 664 -37.47 -8.26 -16.28
C SER A 664 -37.53 -8.17 -17.81
N ALA A 665 -36.37 -8.14 -18.49
CA ALA A 665 -36.28 -8.08 -19.95
C ALA A 665 -36.72 -9.39 -20.63
N PHE A 666 -36.80 -10.50 -19.89
CA PHE A 666 -37.39 -11.77 -20.37
C PHE A 666 -38.92 -11.83 -20.20
N LYS A 667 -39.54 -10.80 -19.61
CA LYS A 667 -41.00 -10.71 -19.38
C LYS A 667 -41.53 -11.99 -18.69
N SER A 668 -42.51 -12.67 -19.29
CA SER A 668 -43.05 -13.95 -18.78
C SER A 668 -42.52 -15.18 -19.53
N ASP A 669 -41.51 -15.02 -20.39
CA ASP A 669 -40.98 -16.11 -21.21
C ASP A 669 -39.87 -16.89 -20.48
N ILE A 670 -40.31 -17.78 -19.59
CA ILE A 670 -39.43 -18.67 -18.83
C ILE A 670 -38.63 -19.60 -19.76
N ASN A 671 -39.21 -20.00 -20.89
CA ASN A 671 -38.57 -20.89 -21.85
C ASN A 671 -37.40 -20.20 -22.54
N LEU A 672 -37.57 -18.94 -22.95
CA LEU A 672 -36.48 -18.14 -23.51
C LEU A 672 -35.36 -17.93 -22.48
N LYS A 673 -35.69 -17.62 -21.23
CA LYS A 673 -34.70 -17.48 -20.15
C LYS A 673 -33.90 -18.77 -19.91
N GLU A 674 -34.58 -19.91 -19.78
CA GLU A 674 -33.92 -21.20 -19.58
C GLU A 674 -33.08 -21.62 -20.78
N SER A 675 -33.59 -21.44 -22.00
CA SER A 675 -32.86 -21.78 -23.23
C SER A 675 -31.63 -20.90 -23.41
N THR A 676 -31.72 -19.59 -23.14
CA THR A 676 -30.58 -18.65 -23.11
C THR A 676 -29.52 -19.11 -22.14
N PHE A 677 -29.91 -19.43 -20.90
CA PHE A 677 -29.00 -19.90 -19.87
C PHE A 677 -28.26 -21.17 -20.31
N ARG A 678 -29.00 -22.18 -20.82
CA ARG A 678 -28.40 -23.44 -21.27
C ARG A 678 -27.50 -23.24 -22.49
N TYR A 679 -27.90 -22.41 -23.44
CA TYR A 679 -27.17 -22.15 -24.69
C TYR A 679 -25.83 -21.46 -24.41
N LEU A 680 -25.85 -20.32 -23.72
CA LEU A 680 -24.63 -19.57 -23.39
C LEU A 680 -23.72 -20.36 -22.45
N LYS A 681 -24.29 -21.08 -21.46
CA LYS A 681 -23.49 -21.96 -20.59
C LYS A 681 -22.75 -23.03 -21.39
N THR A 682 -23.42 -23.68 -22.35
CA THR A 682 -22.80 -24.71 -23.19
C THR A 682 -21.69 -24.15 -24.08
N LEU A 683 -21.90 -22.97 -24.67
CA LEU A 683 -20.89 -22.28 -25.49
C LEU A 683 -19.65 -21.91 -24.69
N VAL A 684 -19.85 -21.37 -23.49
CA VAL A 684 -18.78 -20.97 -22.60
C VAL A 684 -18.01 -22.19 -22.05
N GLU A 685 -18.71 -23.28 -21.73
CA GLU A 685 -18.09 -24.56 -21.34
C GLU A 685 -17.25 -25.18 -22.47
N LYS A 686 -17.62 -24.98 -23.75
CA LYS A 686 -16.82 -25.46 -24.89
C LYS A 686 -15.56 -24.64 -25.15
N ASN A 687 -15.60 -23.33 -24.87
CA ASN A 687 -14.49 -22.40 -25.10
C ASN A 687 -13.51 -22.30 -23.92
N SER A 688 -13.82 -22.93 -22.79
CA SER A 688 -12.95 -22.97 -21.62
C SER A 688 -11.95 -24.11 -21.75
N GLY A 689 -10.66 -23.76 -21.93
CA GLY A 689 -9.56 -24.72 -21.88
C GLY A 689 -9.40 -25.36 -20.50
N ILE A 690 -8.34 -26.18 -20.34
CA ILE A 690 -8.06 -27.06 -19.19
C ILE A 690 -8.08 -26.35 -17.81
N ASN A 691 -7.94 -25.01 -17.76
CA ASN A 691 -8.11 -24.21 -16.55
C ASN A 691 -9.58 -23.82 -16.35
N LYS A 692 -10.31 -24.57 -15.51
CA LYS A 692 -11.67 -24.25 -15.05
C LYS A 692 -11.73 -22.87 -14.37
N ARG A 693 -12.01 -21.80 -15.12
CA ARG A 693 -12.61 -20.59 -14.55
C ARG A 693 -14.09 -20.89 -14.32
N THR A 694 -14.67 -20.52 -13.18
CA THR A 694 -16.10 -20.68 -12.91
C THR A 694 -16.87 -19.61 -13.67
N TYR A 695 -17.45 -19.97 -14.81
CA TYR A 695 -18.26 -19.09 -15.64
C TYR A 695 -19.69 -19.03 -15.08
N THR A 696 -20.24 -17.82 -14.92
CA THR A 696 -21.60 -17.63 -14.39
C THR A 696 -22.45 -16.74 -15.28
N ILE A 697 -23.73 -17.08 -15.39
CA ILE A 697 -24.77 -16.22 -15.95
C ILE A 697 -25.57 -15.72 -14.76
N GLU A 698 -25.66 -14.40 -14.62
CA GLU A 698 -26.38 -13.74 -13.52
C GLU A 698 -27.53 -12.90 -14.05
N PHE A 699 -28.55 -12.73 -13.22
CA PHE A 699 -29.70 -11.89 -13.51
C PHE A 699 -29.78 -10.80 -12.45
N ILE A 700 -29.91 -9.54 -12.89
CA ILE A 700 -30.11 -8.35 -12.04
C ILE A 700 -31.59 -8.26 -11.68
#